data_AF-A0A916DTF4-F1
#
_entry.id   AF-A0A916DTF4-F1
#
_cell.length_a   1.000
_cell.length_b   1.000
_cell.length_c   1.000
_cell.angle_alpha   90.00
_cell.angle_beta   90.00
_cell.angle_gamma   90.00
#
_symmetry.space_group_name_H-M   'P 1'
#
loop_
_entity.id
_entity.type
_entity.pdbx_description
1 polymer ?
#
loop_
_entity_poly.entity_id
_entity_poly.type
_entity_poly.pdbx_seq_one_letter_code
_entity_poly.pdbx_strand_id
1 'polypeptide(L)'
;MKTIALKRLNILGIAKGNGLSKAHQLTFLAELAKLGYRVSNPDMLNEVAASFLMDYKHLLKVLAQKRGGAVEYVPLFKNFPDEIPNDSDYLIKRIWGYVGNLFNLFPEAIELDNGVKVPKWLFNIYEFGADPITQMQSKELYELAVKENANKKGDCHVEWIDLRIVQDDELETELKTYLARLVYAKASIKEELHEDLFRLLDFFGADDLEANLVVFKETKSLLTKYFWNKGDWEQVVKFAQSATDVLRLFAALTNSDVSLNEKIKFPKLSRKARRTVLAILEKSTSLPEDLNRYKGLWLEIGRYLHPTEYSKQYPRTAAIFDLLRNGKIETYNAKTEQLLAMKELDALLVHLEAKPGVYARKLHEVLRRFPEKIDSILASFDKKSTQIALKNLWVLKAYFSSINEAEYRTIVNKKGKMKVLPNNAFAALSEAQVDRVVVCIERAIQKLLKEKEAWTDQAVWIDPQLMNYTIPLQQRKASDGLITVGKGSRIKIDFTKVLRLFIYWKQTAMTTDLDLSCIQFDEEFNYLGHVSYTKLLGTGILHSGDVQSAPHGAAEFIDITLSKLAPKVRYLAVQVHKYAGEHFKNMDCHAGWMLRDKASAKSKTFDIKTVANKFDLNGVGGYAIPLMVDIKEQEIIATDLYVSGIQFHNNVEGSVNDVAILCAQLANFVKTRPVLGDLAAAHLRARNALQTEFKENASITFGINDCTYNATDIEQILTELI
;
A
#
# COMPACT_ATOMS: atom_id res chain seq x y z
N MET A 1 9.18 18.79 -9.89
CA MET A 1 9.45 17.80 -10.96
C MET A 1 10.61 16.86 -10.63
N LYS A 2 11.87 17.30 -10.56
CA LYS A 2 13.03 16.42 -10.28
C LYS A 2 12.89 15.57 -9.00
N THR A 3 12.32 16.11 -7.93
CA THR A 3 12.03 15.33 -6.71
C THR A 3 10.99 14.21 -6.92
N ILE A 4 9.98 14.42 -7.78
CA ILE A 4 8.98 13.38 -8.10
C ILE A 4 9.67 12.26 -8.88
N ALA A 5 10.42 12.60 -9.94
CA ALA A 5 11.17 11.62 -10.73
C ALA A 5 12.12 10.78 -9.87
N LEU A 6 12.83 11.43 -8.95
CA LEU A 6 13.72 10.72 -8.03
C LEU A 6 12.96 9.83 -7.04
N LYS A 7 11.86 10.32 -6.46
CA LYS A 7 11.07 9.56 -5.47
C LYS A 7 10.33 8.38 -6.11
N ARG A 8 9.75 8.58 -7.29
CA ARG A 8 8.80 7.64 -7.91
C ARG A 8 9.45 6.76 -8.98
N LEU A 9 10.41 7.28 -9.74
CA LEU A 9 10.98 6.61 -10.90
C LEU A 9 12.46 6.23 -10.72
N ASN A 10 13.10 6.64 -9.62
CA ASN A 10 14.55 6.51 -9.42
C ASN A 10 15.37 7.18 -10.54
N ILE A 11 14.84 8.26 -11.12
CA ILE A 11 15.47 8.98 -12.23
C ILE A 11 16.11 10.29 -11.75
N LEU A 12 17.31 10.57 -12.26
CA LEU A 12 18.06 11.81 -12.09
C LEU A 12 18.08 12.60 -13.40
N GLY A 13 17.33 13.69 -13.47
CA GLY A 13 17.36 14.58 -14.63
C GLY A 13 18.55 15.54 -14.63
N ILE A 14 19.31 15.53 -15.72
CA ILE A 14 20.49 16.36 -15.92
C ILE A 14 20.32 17.33 -17.10
N ALA A 15 20.86 18.53 -16.94
CA ALA A 15 21.03 19.45 -18.06
C ALA A 15 22.32 19.08 -18.81
N LYS A 16 22.30 19.20 -20.15
CA LYS A 16 23.46 18.92 -21.00
C LYS A 16 24.59 19.93 -20.78
N GLY A 17 25.83 19.47 -20.75
CA GLY A 17 27.01 20.32 -20.61
C GLY A 17 28.33 19.57 -20.83
N ASN A 18 29.42 20.14 -20.34
CA ASN A 18 30.79 19.68 -20.61
C ASN A 18 31.26 18.51 -19.71
N GLY A 19 30.39 17.97 -18.85
CA GLY A 19 30.70 16.90 -17.92
C GLY A 19 31.32 17.36 -16.61
N LEU A 20 31.27 16.46 -15.62
CA LEU A 20 31.97 16.64 -14.34
C LEU A 20 33.43 16.19 -14.47
N SER A 21 34.33 16.81 -13.70
CA SER A 21 35.69 16.28 -13.53
C SER A 21 35.66 14.89 -12.88
N LYS A 22 36.67 14.05 -13.15
CA LYS A 22 36.78 12.71 -12.56
C LYS A 22 36.67 12.72 -11.02
N ALA A 23 37.26 13.72 -10.38
CA ALA A 23 37.20 13.88 -8.92
C ALA A 23 35.75 14.12 -8.43
N HIS A 24 34.99 14.97 -9.12
CA HIS A 24 33.58 15.21 -8.80
C HIS A 24 32.72 13.97 -9.07
N GLN A 25 32.96 13.25 -10.18
CA GLN A 25 32.25 12.00 -10.49
C GLN A 25 32.46 10.96 -9.39
N LEU A 26 33.72 10.70 -9.02
CA LEU A 26 34.06 9.73 -7.96
C LEU A 26 33.45 10.12 -6.61
N THR A 27 33.51 11.42 -6.26
CA THR A 27 32.90 11.92 -5.02
C THR A 27 31.38 11.72 -5.02
N PHE A 28 30.72 12.06 -6.13
CA PHE A 28 29.29 11.88 -6.29
C PHE A 28 28.87 10.41 -6.12
N LEU A 29 29.53 9.50 -6.85
CA LEU A 29 29.24 8.07 -6.79
C LEU A 29 29.55 7.47 -5.41
N ALA A 30 30.63 7.90 -4.75
CA ALA A 30 30.96 7.44 -3.41
C ALA A 30 29.91 7.87 -2.37
N GLU A 31 29.38 9.08 -2.48
CA GLU A 31 28.32 9.59 -1.59
C GLU A 31 26.98 8.88 -1.83
N LEU A 32 26.64 8.56 -3.09
CA LEU A 32 25.52 7.68 -3.39
C LEU A 32 25.70 6.28 -2.78
N ALA A 33 26.90 5.72 -2.90
CA ALA A 33 27.21 4.40 -2.34
C ALA A 33 27.08 4.34 -0.81
N LYS A 34 27.41 5.43 -0.10
CA LYS A 34 27.16 5.55 1.36
C LYS A 34 25.67 5.50 1.71
N LEU A 35 24.80 5.92 0.79
CA LEU A 35 23.35 5.82 0.90
C LEU A 35 22.80 4.52 0.28
N GLY A 36 23.68 3.66 -0.25
CA GLY A 36 23.37 2.41 -0.96
C GLY A 36 22.64 2.59 -2.29
N TYR A 37 22.92 3.69 -2.99
CA TYR A 37 22.49 3.91 -4.37
C TYR A 37 23.66 3.74 -5.32
N ARG A 38 23.40 3.17 -6.49
CA ARG A 38 24.36 3.16 -7.61
C ARG A 38 23.70 3.71 -8.86
N VAL A 39 24.51 4.19 -9.79
CA VAL A 39 24.03 4.69 -11.08
C VAL A 39 24.16 3.59 -12.12
N SER A 40 23.10 3.29 -12.84
CA SER A 40 23.09 2.23 -13.87
C SER A 40 23.83 2.64 -15.15
N ASN A 41 23.90 3.94 -15.44
CA ASN A 41 24.55 4.53 -16.60
C ASN A 41 25.51 5.69 -16.22
N PRO A 42 26.61 5.40 -15.49
CA PRO A 42 27.50 6.43 -14.93
C PRO A 42 28.19 7.30 -16.00
N ASP A 43 28.33 6.82 -17.23
CA ASP A 43 28.95 7.56 -18.34
C ASP A 43 28.23 8.87 -18.65
N MET A 44 26.94 9.00 -18.30
CA MET A 44 26.18 10.24 -18.47
C MET A 44 26.72 11.41 -17.64
N LEU A 45 27.54 11.14 -16.61
CA LEU A 45 28.23 12.18 -15.86
C LEU A 45 29.32 12.90 -16.69
N ASN A 46 29.69 12.37 -17.85
CA ASN A 46 30.58 13.04 -18.81
C ASN A 46 29.86 14.10 -19.65
N GLU A 47 28.52 14.17 -19.59
CA GLU A 47 27.71 15.05 -20.45
C GLU A 47 26.84 16.04 -19.64
N VAL A 48 27.03 16.10 -18.33
CA VAL A 48 26.22 16.94 -17.45
C VAL A 48 26.76 18.36 -17.32
N ALA A 49 25.87 19.34 -17.20
CA ALA A 49 26.20 20.72 -16.89
C ALA A 49 26.79 20.86 -15.48
N ALA A 50 27.70 21.82 -15.30
CA ALA A 50 28.31 22.10 -14.00
C ALA A 50 27.28 22.51 -12.92
N SER A 51 26.12 23.00 -13.32
CA SER A 51 25.00 23.35 -12.42
C SER A 51 24.36 22.14 -11.72
N PHE A 52 24.60 20.91 -12.18
CA PHE A 52 24.07 19.70 -11.54
C PHE A 52 24.44 19.59 -10.06
N LEU A 53 25.64 20.03 -9.68
CA LEU A 53 26.09 19.98 -8.30
C LEU A 53 25.47 21.08 -7.41
N MET A 54 24.77 22.08 -7.99
CA MET A 54 24.10 23.11 -7.20
C MET A 54 22.97 22.54 -6.34
N ASP A 55 22.25 21.54 -6.86
CA ASP A 55 21.15 20.87 -6.14
C ASP A 55 21.60 19.62 -5.37
N TYR A 56 22.91 19.35 -5.32
CA TYR A 56 23.48 18.12 -4.76
C TYR A 56 23.04 17.83 -3.32
N LYS A 57 23.02 18.86 -2.45
CA LYS A 57 22.58 18.70 -1.05
C LYS A 57 21.11 18.29 -0.95
N HIS A 58 20.26 18.88 -1.79
CA HIS A 58 18.84 18.53 -1.85
C HIS A 58 18.65 17.10 -2.36
N LEU A 59 19.38 16.74 -3.42
CA LEU A 59 19.39 15.38 -3.97
C LEU A 59 19.72 14.32 -2.90
N LEU A 60 20.85 14.47 -2.22
CA LEU A 60 21.26 13.52 -1.17
C LEU A 60 20.25 13.48 -0.02
N LYS A 61 19.67 14.62 0.36
CA LYS A 61 18.63 14.68 1.40
C LYS A 61 17.39 13.89 0.99
N VAL A 62 16.93 14.01 -0.26
CA VAL A 62 15.78 13.25 -0.76
C VAL A 62 16.07 11.75 -0.78
N LEU A 63 17.25 11.35 -1.28
CA LEU A 63 17.69 9.94 -1.29
C LEU A 63 17.81 9.36 0.12
N ALA A 64 18.40 10.11 1.04
CA ALA A 64 18.49 9.71 2.44
C ALA A 64 17.10 9.53 3.05
N GLN A 65 16.17 10.48 2.81
CA GLN A 65 14.80 10.39 3.29
C GLN A 65 14.06 9.16 2.74
N LYS A 66 14.25 8.79 1.47
CA LYS A 66 13.63 7.59 0.88
C LYS A 66 13.98 6.31 1.65
N ARG A 67 15.19 6.21 2.19
CA ARG A 67 15.65 5.07 2.99
C ARG A 67 15.57 5.28 4.50
N GLY A 68 14.87 6.32 4.95
CA GLY A 68 14.72 6.64 6.36
C GLY A 68 15.94 7.31 7.03
N GLY A 69 16.99 7.68 6.29
CA GLY A 69 18.18 8.34 6.83
C GLY A 69 18.05 9.85 7.07
N ALA A 70 16.82 10.38 7.11
CA ALA A 70 16.58 11.79 7.43
C ALA A 70 16.38 12.04 8.94
N VAL A 71 16.43 10.99 9.75
CA VAL A 71 16.22 11.00 11.19
C VAL A 71 17.31 10.18 11.88
N GLU A 72 17.49 10.42 13.17
CA GLU A 72 18.43 9.68 14.01
C GLU A 72 17.72 8.55 14.73
N TYR A 73 18.37 7.39 14.79
CA TYR A 73 17.83 6.19 15.42
C TYR A 73 18.63 5.84 16.67
N VAL A 74 17.94 5.86 17.81
CA VAL A 74 18.53 5.56 19.10
C VAL A 74 17.71 4.47 19.77
N PRO A 75 18.27 3.25 19.96
CA PRO A 75 17.61 2.21 20.75
C PRO A 75 17.68 2.54 22.24
N LEU A 76 16.87 1.86 23.06
CA LEU A 76 17.02 1.94 24.52
C LEU A 76 18.41 1.47 24.95
N PHE A 77 18.86 0.28 24.51
CA PHE A 77 20.18 -0.24 24.85
C PHE A 77 21.23 0.12 23.79
N LYS A 78 22.22 0.93 24.15
CA LYS A 78 23.26 1.41 23.22
C LYS A 78 24.19 0.32 22.71
N ASN A 79 24.33 -0.76 23.48
CA ASN A 79 25.13 -1.94 23.15
C ASN A 79 24.32 -3.04 22.44
N PHE A 80 23.10 -2.75 21.98
CA PHE A 80 22.35 -3.67 21.12
C PHE A 80 23.11 -3.97 19.81
N PRO A 81 23.15 -5.24 19.36
CA PRO A 81 22.49 -6.43 19.91
C PRO A 81 23.38 -7.29 20.82
N ASP A 82 24.62 -6.87 21.11
CA ASP A 82 25.61 -7.70 21.80
C ASP A 82 25.32 -7.81 23.31
N GLU A 83 24.72 -6.78 23.90
CA GLU A 83 24.34 -6.75 25.32
C GLU A 83 22.89 -6.29 25.48
N ILE A 84 22.04 -7.21 25.98
CA ILE A 84 20.65 -6.96 26.34
C ILE A 84 20.47 -7.51 27.75
N PRO A 85 19.96 -6.72 28.70
CA PRO A 85 19.80 -7.16 30.08
C PRO A 85 18.75 -8.27 30.18
N ASN A 86 18.83 -9.07 31.26
CA ASN A 86 17.76 -10.01 31.59
C ASN A 86 16.48 -9.23 31.94
N ASP A 87 15.35 -9.60 31.33
CA ASP A 87 14.06 -8.89 31.47
C ASP A 87 13.62 -8.75 32.94
N SER A 88 13.73 -9.84 33.73
CA SER A 88 13.27 -9.84 35.12
C SER A 88 14.16 -8.98 36.01
N ASP A 89 15.48 -9.07 35.85
CA ASP A 89 16.43 -8.25 36.61
C ASP A 89 16.29 -6.77 36.25
N TYR A 90 16.11 -6.47 34.96
CA TYR A 90 15.90 -5.11 34.49
C TYR A 90 14.61 -4.52 35.08
N LEU A 91 13.50 -5.26 35.02
CA LEU A 91 12.22 -4.85 35.59
C LEU A 91 12.31 -4.60 37.11
N ILE A 92 12.96 -5.49 37.86
CA ILE A 92 13.16 -5.31 39.32
C ILE A 92 13.94 -4.04 39.61
N LYS A 93 15.05 -3.80 38.90
CA LYS A 93 15.85 -2.57 39.07
C LYS A 93 15.03 -1.32 38.75
N ARG A 94 14.20 -1.35 37.70
CA ARG A 94 13.30 -0.24 37.37
C ARG A 94 12.29 0.02 38.46
N ILE A 95 11.66 -1.02 39.02
CA ILE A 95 10.72 -0.88 40.14
C ILE A 95 11.41 -0.21 41.34
N TRP A 96 12.62 -0.65 41.70
CA TRP A 96 13.41 0.00 42.75
C TRP A 96 13.73 1.46 42.43
N GLY A 97 14.08 1.75 41.17
CA GLY A 97 14.32 3.10 40.69
C GLY A 97 13.08 4.00 40.82
N TYR A 98 11.91 3.50 40.43
CA TYR A 98 10.64 4.21 40.56
C TYR A 98 10.28 4.49 42.02
N VAL A 99 10.33 3.47 42.88
CA VAL A 99 10.04 3.60 44.31
C VAL A 99 11.03 4.56 44.97
N GLY A 100 12.31 4.43 44.67
CA GLY A 100 13.35 5.31 45.23
C GLY A 100 13.20 6.77 44.80
N ASN A 101 12.79 7.03 43.56
CA ASN A 101 12.48 8.40 43.11
C ASN A 101 11.21 8.94 43.78
N LEU A 102 10.16 8.12 43.90
CA LEU A 102 8.90 8.51 44.56
C LEU A 102 9.11 8.96 46.01
N PHE A 103 10.03 8.30 46.74
CA PHE A 103 10.37 8.63 48.12
C PHE A 103 11.65 9.48 48.25
N ASN A 104 12.22 9.99 47.15
CA ASN A 104 13.45 10.78 47.10
C ASN A 104 14.64 10.15 47.88
N LEU A 105 14.86 8.85 47.72
CA LEU A 105 15.86 8.04 48.43
C LEU A 105 17.26 8.09 47.83
N PHE A 106 17.47 8.90 46.78
CA PHE A 106 18.72 8.94 46.01
C PHE A 106 19.41 10.32 46.08
N PRO A 107 20.02 10.67 47.24
CA PRO A 107 20.71 11.95 47.38
C PRO A 107 22.01 12.01 46.55
N GLU A 108 22.67 10.87 46.33
CA GLU A 108 23.90 10.74 45.53
C GLU A 108 23.62 10.01 44.20
N ALA A 109 22.93 10.70 43.29
CA ALA A 109 22.54 10.16 41.99
C ALA A 109 22.73 11.20 40.88
N ILE A 110 22.79 10.73 39.64
CA ILE A 110 22.75 11.61 38.47
C ILE A 110 21.29 11.95 38.21
N GLU A 111 20.95 13.23 38.23
CA GLU A 111 19.62 13.72 37.88
C GLU A 111 19.55 13.96 36.38
N LEU A 112 18.59 13.31 35.71
CA LEU A 112 18.30 13.50 34.29
C LEU A 112 17.36 14.70 34.10
N ASP A 113 17.30 15.21 32.88
CA ASP A 113 16.45 16.35 32.48
C ASP A 113 14.94 16.13 32.69
N ASN A 114 14.50 14.87 32.75
CA ASN A 114 13.14 14.50 33.10
C ASN A 114 12.87 14.49 34.62
N GLY A 115 13.85 14.88 35.45
CA GLY A 115 13.78 14.96 36.91
C GLY A 115 14.05 13.64 37.64
N VAL A 116 14.36 12.56 36.91
CA VAL A 116 14.63 11.25 37.50
C VAL A 116 16.07 11.17 37.97
N LYS A 117 16.26 10.75 39.22
CA LYS A 117 17.57 10.50 39.83
C LYS A 117 17.95 9.03 39.64
N VAL A 118 19.07 8.80 38.96
CA VAL A 118 19.60 7.47 38.67
C VAL A 118 20.91 7.22 39.45
N PRO A 119 20.90 6.35 40.47
CA PRO A 119 22.12 5.96 41.17
C PRO A 119 23.02 5.09 40.28
N LYS A 120 24.34 5.34 40.30
CA LYS A 120 25.32 4.56 39.51
C LYS A 120 25.31 3.07 39.81
N TRP A 121 24.99 2.67 41.05
CA TRP A 121 24.91 1.26 41.45
C TRP A 121 23.66 0.57 40.89
N LEU A 122 22.61 1.33 40.56
CA LEU A 122 21.38 0.80 40.00
C LEU A 122 21.54 0.62 38.48
N PHE A 123 21.94 1.70 37.79
CA PHE A 123 22.18 1.73 36.36
C PHE A 123 23.40 2.56 36.00
N ASN A 124 24.17 2.06 35.02
CA ASN A 124 25.12 2.88 34.28
C ASN A 124 24.38 3.59 33.15
N ILE A 125 24.03 4.86 33.34
CA ILE A 125 23.23 5.64 32.37
C ILE A 125 23.87 5.72 30.97
N TYR A 126 25.20 5.55 30.87
CA TYR A 126 25.92 5.60 29.59
C TYR A 126 25.69 4.36 28.70
N GLU A 127 25.04 3.33 29.21
CA GLU A 127 24.62 2.15 28.42
C GLU A 127 23.25 2.36 27.74
N PHE A 128 22.56 3.47 28.02
CA PHE A 128 21.18 3.71 27.60
C PHE A 128 21.03 4.93 26.70
N GLY A 129 20.12 4.85 25.73
CA GLY A 129 19.71 5.97 24.87
C GLY A 129 18.52 6.77 25.39
N ALA A 130 17.87 6.27 26.45
CA ALA A 130 16.75 6.89 27.15
C ALA A 130 16.89 6.62 28.66
N ASP A 131 16.01 7.17 29.49
CA ASP A 131 16.05 6.95 30.94
C ASP A 131 15.91 5.44 31.26
N PRO A 132 16.89 4.81 31.93
CA PRO A 132 16.85 3.38 32.22
C PRO A 132 15.75 2.97 33.20
N ILE A 133 15.22 3.89 34.01
CA ILE A 133 14.15 3.64 34.99
C ILE A 133 12.79 3.80 34.30
N THR A 134 12.56 4.97 33.71
CA THR A 134 11.23 5.30 33.16
C THR A 134 11.02 4.86 31.72
N GLN A 135 12.09 4.60 30.97
CA GLN A 135 12.09 4.42 29.51
C GLN A 135 11.63 5.65 28.72
N MET A 136 11.44 6.78 29.38
CA MET A 136 11.14 8.05 28.74
C MET A 136 12.44 8.64 28.16
N GLN A 137 12.34 9.38 27.04
CA GLN A 137 13.51 10.03 26.48
C GLN A 137 14.05 11.10 27.42
N SER A 138 15.36 11.03 27.63
CA SER A 138 16.17 12.12 28.17
C SER A 138 16.96 12.71 27.01
N LYS A 139 16.93 14.04 26.85
CA LYS A 139 17.62 14.73 25.76
C LYS A 139 19.12 14.49 25.80
N GLU A 140 19.70 14.48 26.99
CA GLU A 140 21.14 14.30 27.20
C GLU A 140 21.61 12.91 26.77
N LEU A 141 20.88 11.86 27.18
CA LEU A 141 21.17 10.48 26.81
C LEU A 141 20.97 10.24 25.30
N TYR A 142 19.91 10.82 24.75
CA TYR A 142 19.63 10.76 23.31
C TYR A 142 20.76 11.40 22.50
N GLU A 143 21.15 12.64 22.80
CA GLU A 143 22.20 13.35 22.07
C GLU A 143 23.57 12.66 22.17
N LEU A 144 23.87 12.08 23.33
CA LEU A 144 25.07 11.27 23.52
C LEU A 144 25.05 10.02 22.64
N ALA A 145 23.94 9.27 22.63
CA ALA A 145 23.78 8.08 21.83
C ALA A 145 23.88 8.36 20.32
N VAL A 146 23.30 9.48 19.85
CA VAL A 146 23.45 9.95 18.47
C VAL A 146 24.92 10.18 18.12
N LYS A 147 25.66 10.94 18.95
CA LYS A 147 27.08 11.22 18.72
C LYS A 147 27.93 9.95 18.67
N GLU A 148 27.69 9.01 19.58
CA GLU A 148 28.43 7.75 19.61
C GLU A 148 28.11 6.88 18.39
N ASN A 149 26.84 6.76 18.01
CA ASN A 149 26.42 5.98 16.87
C ASN A 149 26.97 6.55 15.54
N ALA A 150 27.06 7.88 15.42
CA ALA A 150 27.66 8.53 14.26
C ALA A 150 29.13 8.12 14.02
N ASN A 151 29.87 7.82 15.09
CA ASN A 151 31.27 7.40 15.05
C ASN A 151 31.46 5.89 14.82
N LYS A 152 30.39 5.08 14.89
CA LYS A 152 30.47 3.64 14.64
C LYS A 152 30.71 3.35 13.15
N LYS A 153 31.40 2.22 12.88
CA LYS A 153 31.62 1.76 11.50
C LYS A 153 30.30 1.30 10.88
N GLY A 154 30.14 1.54 9.57
CA GLY A 154 29.04 0.95 8.81
C GLY A 154 29.23 -0.56 8.59
N ASP A 155 28.17 -1.24 8.18
CA ASP A 155 28.21 -2.62 7.72
C ASP A 155 29.06 -2.73 6.43
N CYS A 156 29.53 -3.92 6.08
CA CYS A 156 30.17 -4.15 4.77
C CYS A 156 29.14 -4.35 3.66
N HIS A 157 27.97 -4.90 4.01
CA HIS A 157 26.88 -5.14 3.08
C HIS A 157 26.23 -3.86 2.58
N VAL A 158 25.69 -3.93 1.36
CA VAL A 158 24.91 -2.87 0.74
C VAL A 158 23.71 -3.48 0.01
N GLU A 159 22.53 -3.00 0.35
CA GLU A 159 21.30 -3.16 -0.42
C GLU A 159 21.25 -2.05 -1.46
N TRP A 160 21.46 -2.40 -2.74
CA TRP A 160 21.58 -1.45 -3.83
C TRP A 160 20.23 -1.05 -4.41
N ILE A 161 20.03 0.25 -4.62
CA ILE A 161 18.97 0.78 -5.47
C ILE A 161 19.60 1.46 -6.68
N ASP A 162 19.16 1.07 -7.87
CA ASP A 162 19.62 1.63 -9.14
C ASP A 162 18.96 2.98 -9.41
N LEU A 163 19.78 3.98 -9.72
CA LEU A 163 19.38 5.28 -10.22
C LEU A 163 19.76 5.41 -11.69
N ARG A 164 18.84 5.87 -12.53
CA ARG A 164 19.10 6.15 -13.94
C ARG A 164 19.25 7.64 -14.16
N ILE A 165 20.32 8.06 -14.82
CA ILE A 165 20.53 9.45 -15.25
C ILE A 165 19.90 9.63 -16.63
N VAL A 166 19.14 10.70 -16.82
CA VAL A 166 18.51 11.05 -18.11
C VAL A 166 18.64 12.55 -18.36
N GLN A 167 18.59 12.97 -19.63
CA GLN A 167 18.57 14.39 -19.98
C GLN A 167 17.21 15.02 -19.63
N ASP A 168 17.16 16.34 -19.45
CA ASP A 168 15.95 17.03 -18.97
C ASP A 168 14.73 16.89 -19.93
N ASP A 169 14.96 16.70 -21.23
CA ASP A 169 13.92 16.41 -22.24
C ASP A 169 13.35 14.98 -22.12
N GLU A 170 14.21 14.00 -21.89
CA GLU A 170 13.79 12.63 -21.56
C GLU A 170 13.08 12.60 -20.20
N LEU A 171 13.57 13.33 -19.19
CA LEU A 171 12.93 13.46 -17.89
C LEU A 171 11.49 13.97 -17.99
N GLU A 172 11.26 14.97 -18.84
CA GLU A 172 9.92 15.49 -19.10
C GLU A 172 9.01 14.41 -19.69
N THR A 173 9.52 13.63 -20.65
CA THR A 173 8.78 12.51 -21.28
C THR A 173 8.42 11.42 -20.27
N GLU A 174 9.36 11.05 -19.40
CA GLU A 174 9.16 10.08 -18.31
C GLU A 174 8.11 10.56 -17.31
N LEU A 175 8.14 11.84 -16.93
CA LEU A 175 7.17 12.41 -16.01
C LEU A 175 5.77 12.57 -16.62
N LYS A 176 5.67 12.86 -17.93
CA LYS A 176 4.38 12.83 -18.65
C LYS A 176 3.82 11.41 -18.72
N THR A 177 4.66 10.42 -18.99
CA THR A 177 4.29 9.01 -18.97
C THR A 177 3.79 8.59 -17.58
N TYR A 178 4.51 9.00 -16.52
CA TYR A 178 4.10 8.74 -15.15
C TYR A 178 2.76 9.41 -14.79
N LEU A 179 2.54 10.66 -15.21
CA LEU A 179 1.24 11.34 -15.08
C LEU A 179 0.13 10.52 -15.75
N ALA A 180 0.35 10.06 -16.99
CA ALA A 180 -0.62 9.23 -17.71
C ALA A 180 -0.92 7.93 -16.95
N ARG A 181 0.09 7.27 -16.36
CA ARG A 181 -0.10 6.07 -15.52
C ARG A 181 -0.95 6.36 -14.27
N LEU A 182 -0.76 7.51 -13.61
CA LEU A 182 -1.62 7.89 -12.48
C LEU A 182 -3.07 8.16 -12.90
N VAL A 183 -3.25 8.82 -14.04
CA VAL A 183 -4.57 9.25 -14.54
C VAL A 183 -5.38 8.07 -15.09
N TYR A 184 -4.73 7.14 -15.79
CA TYR A 184 -5.40 6.06 -16.54
C TYR A 184 -5.39 4.70 -15.83
N ALA A 185 -4.82 4.62 -14.62
CA ALA A 185 -4.85 3.42 -13.78
C ALA A 185 -6.26 2.83 -13.66
N LYS A 186 -6.37 1.50 -13.85
CA LYS A 186 -7.65 0.78 -13.81
C LYS A 186 -8.08 0.41 -12.39
N ALA A 187 -7.32 0.80 -11.36
CA ALA A 187 -7.65 0.67 -9.95
C ALA A 187 -7.32 1.98 -9.19
N SER A 188 -7.58 2.00 -7.88
CA SER A 188 -7.22 3.15 -7.04
C SER A 188 -5.71 3.33 -7.04
N ILE A 189 -5.23 4.56 -7.19
CA ILE A 189 -3.86 4.94 -6.85
C ILE A 189 -3.74 5.17 -5.33
N LYS A 190 -2.52 5.19 -4.80
CA LYS A 190 -2.25 5.52 -3.39
C LYS A 190 -2.63 6.95 -3.07
N GLU A 191 -3.01 7.21 -1.83
CA GLU A 191 -3.43 8.53 -1.37
C GLU A 191 -2.25 9.53 -1.37
N GLU A 192 -1.05 9.04 -1.08
CA GLU A 192 0.22 9.76 -1.09
C GLU A 192 0.61 10.28 -2.49
N LEU A 193 0.04 9.69 -3.55
CA LEU A 193 0.29 10.10 -4.95
C LEU A 193 -0.64 11.22 -5.42
N HIS A 194 -1.65 11.59 -4.64
CA HIS A 194 -2.59 12.64 -5.03
C HIS A 194 -1.91 14.01 -5.17
N GLU A 195 -0.96 14.33 -4.28
CA GLU A 195 -0.20 15.58 -4.38
C GLU A 195 0.71 15.59 -5.60
N ASP A 196 1.38 14.48 -5.88
CA ASP A 196 2.22 14.32 -7.07
C ASP A 196 1.38 14.48 -8.34
N LEU A 197 0.19 13.87 -8.41
CA LEU A 197 -0.78 14.04 -9.50
C LEU A 197 -1.11 15.53 -9.73
N PHE A 198 -1.50 16.27 -8.68
CA PHE A 198 -1.85 17.69 -8.85
C PHE A 198 -0.65 18.53 -9.30
N ARG A 199 0.54 18.30 -8.75
CA ARG A 199 1.77 18.99 -9.16
C ARG A 199 2.13 18.72 -10.62
N LEU A 200 1.95 17.48 -11.08
CA LEU A 200 2.17 17.10 -12.47
C LEU A 200 1.15 17.76 -13.41
N LEU A 201 -0.13 17.82 -13.01
CA LEU A 201 -1.18 18.51 -13.77
C LEU A 201 -0.96 20.03 -13.84
N ASP A 202 -0.51 20.65 -12.75
CA ASP A 202 -0.17 22.07 -12.73
C ASP A 202 1.01 22.40 -13.65
N PHE A 203 1.95 21.46 -13.80
CA PHE A 203 3.15 21.63 -14.61
C PHE A 203 2.91 21.35 -16.10
N PHE A 204 2.28 20.22 -16.45
CA PHE A 204 2.07 19.80 -17.84
C PHE A 204 0.74 20.28 -18.44
N GLY A 205 -0.18 20.75 -17.62
CA GLY A 205 -1.55 20.97 -18.04
C GLY A 205 -2.36 19.67 -18.09
N ALA A 206 -3.60 19.78 -18.57
CA ALA A 206 -4.57 18.69 -18.57
C ALA A 206 -5.41 18.63 -19.86
N ASP A 207 -4.99 19.37 -20.89
CA ASP A 207 -5.75 19.52 -22.14
C ASP A 207 -5.72 18.23 -22.97
N ASP A 208 -4.58 17.54 -22.98
CA ASP A 208 -4.35 16.27 -23.68
C ASP A 208 -4.98 15.06 -22.97
N LEU A 209 -5.70 15.26 -21.86
CA LEU A 209 -6.31 14.15 -21.13
C LEU A 209 -7.61 13.65 -21.80
N GLU A 210 -7.64 12.33 -22.00
CA GLU A 210 -8.75 11.59 -22.59
C GLU A 210 -9.73 11.08 -21.51
N ALA A 211 -10.89 11.74 -21.41
CA ALA A 211 -11.89 11.40 -20.38
C ALA A 211 -12.45 9.97 -20.49
N ASN A 212 -12.49 9.40 -21.69
CA ASN A 212 -12.88 8.01 -21.98
C ASN A 212 -11.90 6.98 -21.39
N LEU A 213 -10.62 7.31 -21.27
CA LEU A 213 -9.60 6.41 -20.72
C LEU A 213 -9.60 6.40 -19.18
N VAL A 214 -10.15 7.44 -18.54
CA VAL A 214 -10.29 7.55 -17.07
C VAL A 214 -11.48 6.74 -16.57
N VAL A 215 -11.25 5.46 -16.33
CA VAL A 215 -12.29 4.51 -15.93
C VAL A 215 -12.51 4.43 -14.41
N PHE A 216 -11.52 4.82 -13.61
CA PHE A 216 -11.61 4.68 -12.15
C PHE A 216 -12.26 5.92 -11.51
N LYS A 217 -13.32 5.66 -10.74
CA LYS A 217 -14.21 6.70 -10.18
C LYS A 217 -13.52 7.64 -9.18
N GLU A 218 -12.51 7.15 -8.48
CA GLU A 218 -11.74 7.96 -7.53
C GLU A 218 -10.80 8.93 -8.26
N THR A 219 -10.03 8.45 -9.23
CA THR A 219 -9.18 9.29 -10.08
C THR A 219 -10.01 10.35 -10.81
N LYS A 220 -11.17 9.97 -11.34
CA LYS A 220 -12.15 10.92 -11.92
C LYS A 220 -12.58 12.01 -10.93
N SER A 221 -12.76 11.68 -9.65
CA SER A 221 -13.11 12.66 -8.62
C SER A 221 -11.97 13.64 -8.30
N LEU A 222 -10.71 13.18 -8.38
CA LEU A 222 -9.52 14.03 -8.22
C LEU A 222 -9.39 15.01 -9.40
N LEU A 223 -9.53 14.52 -10.64
CA LEU A 223 -9.47 15.37 -11.84
C LEU A 223 -10.59 16.40 -11.86
N THR A 224 -11.82 15.99 -11.57
CA THR A 224 -12.95 16.92 -11.53
C THR A 224 -12.81 17.95 -10.41
N LYS A 225 -12.21 17.59 -9.25
CA LYS A 225 -11.82 18.56 -8.21
C LYS A 225 -10.78 19.55 -8.73
N TYR A 226 -9.76 19.08 -9.43
CA TYR A 226 -8.72 19.93 -10.04
C TYR A 226 -9.34 20.97 -11.00
N PHE A 227 -10.13 20.51 -11.98
CA PHE A 227 -10.78 21.40 -12.94
C PHE A 227 -11.77 22.37 -12.28
N TRP A 228 -12.54 21.89 -11.29
CA TRP A 228 -13.46 22.75 -10.53
C TRP A 228 -12.74 23.89 -9.83
N ASN A 229 -11.59 23.62 -9.19
CA ASN A 229 -10.81 24.64 -8.49
C ASN A 229 -10.18 25.66 -9.45
N LYS A 230 -9.87 25.25 -10.68
CA LYS A 230 -9.40 26.16 -11.76
C LYS A 230 -10.55 26.93 -12.42
N GLY A 231 -11.80 26.60 -12.12
CA GLY A 231 -12.98 27.19 -12.76
C GLY A 231 -13.23 26.70 -14.19
N ASP A 232 -12.63 25.57 -14.57
CA ASP A 232 -12.80 24.94 -15.87
C ASP A 232 -14.03 24.03 -15.88
N TRP A 233 -15.20 24.65 -16.11
CA TRP A 233 -16.48 23.96 -16.10
C TRP A 233 -16.66 22.99 -17.27
N GLU A 234 -15.98 23.23 -18.40
CA GLU A 234 -16.08 22.39 -19.59
C GLU A 234 -15.43 21.03 -19.32
N GLN A 235 -14.21 21.05 -18.77
CA GLN A 235 -13.54 19.82 -18.36
C GLN A 235 -14.30 19.11 -17.23
N VAL A 236 -14.92 19.83 -16.28
CA VAL A 236 -15.79 19.19 -15.28
C VAL A 236 -16.93 18.38 -15.94
N VAL A 237 -17.60 18.94 -16.95
CA VAL A 237 -18.67 18.22 -17.69
C VAL A 237 -18.10 17.06 -18.50
N LYS A 238 -16.92 17.22 -19.10
CA LYS A 238 -16.24 16.16 -19.89
C LYS A 238 -15.97 14.92 -19.03
N PHE A 239 -15.48 15.10 -17.80
CA PHE A 239 -15.06 14.01 -16.92
C PHE A 239 -16.18 13.49 -16.00
N ALA A 240 -17.00 14.35 -15.39
CA ALA A 240 -18.10 13.93 -14.52
C ALA A 240 -19.35 13.59 -15.35
N GLN A 241 -19.57 12.31 -15.62
CA GLN A 241 -20.60 11.84 -16.56
C GLN A 241 -21.84 11.22 -15.89
N SER A 242 -21.81 11.06 -14.56
CA SER A 242 -22.92 10.50 -13.79
C SER A 242 -23.26 11.31 -12.55
N ALA A 243 -24.47 11.13 -12.06
CA ALA A 243 -24.88 11.65 -10.77
C ALA A 243 -23.93 11.17 -9.65
N THR A 244 -23.55 9.89 -9.66
CA THR A 244 -22.59 9.41 -8.65
C THR A 244 -21.23 10.14 -8.74
N ASP A 245 -20.75 10.49 -9.94
CA ASP A 245 -19.50 11.25 -10.09
C ASP A 245 -19.62 12.66 -9.51
N VAL A 246 -20.77 13.31 -9.66
CA VAL A 246 -21.05 14.62 -9.03
C VAL A 246 -20.98 14.54 -7.51
N LEU A 247 -21.57 13.51 -6.89
CA LEU A 247 -21.44 13.34 -5.43
C LEU A 247 -19.99 13.11 -5.00
N ARG A 248 -19.20 12.35 -5.78
CA ARG A 248 -17.78 12.15 -5.49
C ARG A 248 -16.98 13.44 -5.63
N LEU A 249 -17.29 14.26 -6.62
CA LEU A 249 -16.71 15.59 -6.78
C LEU A 249 -17.00 16.46 -5.54
N PHE A 250 -18.24 16.49 -5.06
CA PHE A 250 -18.57 17.23 -3.83
C PHE A 250 -17.83 16.71 -2.60
N ALA A 251 -17.72 15.38 -2.47
CA ALA A 251 -16.92 14.77 -1.42
C ALA A 251 -15.45 15.20 -1.53
N ALA A 252 -14.86 15.15 -2.73
CA ALA A 252 -13.47 15.53 -2.98
C ALA A 252 -13.21 17.02 -2.69
N LEU A 253 -14.13 17.92 -3.07
CA LEU A 253 -14.04 19.37 -2.83
C LEU A 253 -14.09 19.73 -1.34
N THR A 254 -14.79 18.94 -0.54
CA THR A 254 -14.93 19.16 0.91
C THR A 254 -14.00 18.29 1.75
N ASN A 255 -13.07 17.57 1.11
CA ASN A 255 -12.19 16.58 1.73
C ASN A 255 -12.95 15.54 2.57
N SER A 256 -14.16 15.18 2.11
CA SER A 256 -14.95 14.05 2.63
C SER A 256 -14.59 12.75 1.90
N ASP A 257 -15.07 11.59 2.39
CA ASP A 257 -14.82 10.29 1.76
C ASP A 257 -15.43 10.16 0.35
N VAL A 258 -14.57 10.19 -0.67
CA VAL A 258 -14.92 10.01 -2.10
C VAL A 258 -15.49 8.61 -2.42
N SER A 259 -15.39 7.66 -1.48
CA SER A 259 -16.03 6.36 -1.60
C SER A 259 -17.55 6.40 -1.37
N LEU A 260 -18.06 7.49 -0.80
CA LEU A 260 -19.46 7.73 -0.41
C LEU A 260 -19.99 6.73 0.64
N ASN A 261 -19.10 6.14 1.43
CA ASN A 261 -19.48 5.22 2.51
C ASN A 261 -19.80 5.96 3.82
N GLU A 262 -19.31 7.20 3.96
CA GLU A 262 -19.55 8.06 5.11
C GLU A 262 -20.36 9.29 4.69
N LYS A 263 -20.88 10.03 5.68
CA LYS A 263 -21.57 11.29 5.41
C LYS A 263 -20.60 12.27 4.76
N ILE A 264 -21.01 12.88 3.65
CA ILE A 264 -20.21 13.89 2.95
C ILE A 264 -20.75 15.29 3.24
N LYS A 265 -19.87 16.29 3.13
CA LYS A 265 -20.27 17.69 3.13
C LYS A 265 -20.47 18.18 1.70
N PHE A 266 -21.24 19.26 1.53
CA PHE A 266 -21.46 19.88 0.22
C PHE A 266 -20.70 21.21 0.10
N PRO A 267 -20.11 21.50 -1.08
CA PRO A 267 -19.50 22.79 -1.34
C PRO A 267 -20.56 23.88 -1.53
N LYS A 268 -20.17 25.14 -1.38
CA LYS A 268 -21.01 26.27 -1.80
C LYS A 268 -21.12 26.28 -3.33
N LEU A 269 -22.34 26.41 -3.85
CA LEU A 269 -22.59 26.36 -5.30
C LEU A 269 -22.91 27.75 -5.86
N SER A 270 -22.02 28.28 -6.71
CA SER A 270 -22.28 29.46 -7.54
C SER A 270 -23.35 29.15 -8.61
N ARG A 271 -23.92 30.18 -9.24
CA ARG A 271 -24.90 29.98 -10.34
C ARG A 271 -24.31 29.16 -11.49
N LYS A 272 -23.03 29.37 -11.84
CA LYS A 272 -22.33 28.59 -12.87
C LYS A 272 -22.20 27.13 -12.44
N ALA A 273 -21.71 26.89 -11.22
CA ALA A 273 -21.59 25.55 -10.65
C ALA A 273 -22.91 24.76 -10.63
N ARG A 274 -24.03 25.41 -10.26
CA ARG A 274 -25.36 24.79 -10.31
C ARG A 274 -25.73 24.35 -11.72
N ARG A 275 -25.60 25.24 -12.70
CA ARG A 275 -25.91 24.94 -14.11
C ARG A 275 -25.03 23.81 -14.65
N THR A 276 -23.75 23.80 -14.33
CA THR A 276 -22.82 22.72 -14.68
C THR A 276 -23.28 21.38 -14.11
N VAL A 277 -23.60 21.33 -12.82
CA VAL A 277 -24.10 20.11 -12.16
C VAL A 277 -25.40 19.63 -12.80
N LEU A 278 -26.38 20.51 -13.00
CA LEU A 278 -27.65 20.14 -13.61
C LEU A 278 -27.47 19.65 -15.05
N ALA A 279 -26.55 20.23 -15.82
CA ALA A 279 -26.22 19.77 -17.17
C ALA A 279 -25.64 18.34 -17.18
N ILE A 280 -24.83 17.99 -16.18
CA ILE A 280 -24.30 16.62 -16.01
C ILE A 280 -25.43 15.65 -15.68
N LEU A 281 -26.32 16.03 -14.75
CA LEU A 281 -27.45 15.20 -14.35
C LEU A 281 -28.40 14.94 -15.52
N GLU A 282 -28.70 15.96 -16.31
CA GLU A 282 -29.60 15.86 -17.47
C GLU A 282 -29.13 14.80 -18.47
N LYS A 283 -27.82 14.76 -18.72
CA LYS A 283 -27.18 13.81 -19.63
C LYS A 283 -26.95 12.43 -19.03
N SER A 284 -27.10 12.24 -17.71
CA SER A 284 -26.77 10.98 -17.04
C SER A 284 -27.77 9.87 -17.40
N THR A 285 -27.30 8.78 -17.99
CA THR A 285 -28.16 7.68 -18.47
C THR A 285 -28.93 6.99 -17.33
N SER A 286 -28.27 6.68 -16.22
CA SER A 286 -28.85 5.99 -15.06
C SER A 286 -29.35 6.93 -13.94
N LEU A 287 -29.77 8.15 -14.29
CA LEU A 287 -30.13 9.20 -13.33
C LEU A 287 -31.10 8.75 -12.22
N PRO A 288 -32.25 8.09 -12.49
CA PRO A 288 -33.18 7.71 -11.44
C PRO A 288 -32.58 6.75 -10.40
N GLU A 289 -31.82 5.76 -10.86
CA GLU A 289 -31.21 4.76 -9.99
C GLU A 289 -30.09 5.35 -9.13
N ASP A 290 -29.25 6.20 -9.73
CA ASP A 290 -28.16 6.87 -9.01
C ASP A 290 -28.68 7.86 -7.97
N LEU A 291 -29.77 8.58 -8.28
CA LEU A 291 -30.44 9.46 -7.32
C LEU A 291 -31.07 8.66 -6.18
N ASN A 292 -31.75 7.56 -6.49
CA ASN A 292 -32.37 6.72 -5.48
C ASN A 292 -31.34 6.04 -4.56
N ARG A 293 -30.18 5.62 -5.10
CA ARG A 293 -29.08 5.01 -4.32
C ARG A 293 -28.60 5.92 -3.19
N TYR A 294 -28.57 7.23 -3.43
CA TYR A 294 -28.16 8.24 -2.45
C TYR A 294 -29.27 9.25 -2.17
N LYS A 295 -30.52 8.77 -2.05
CA LYS A 295 -31.72 9.61 -1.94
C LYS A 295 -31.58 10.75 -0.93
N GLY A 296 -31.11 10.46 0.28
CA GLY A 296 -30.93 11.47 1.33
C GLY A 296 -29.99 12.61 0.91
N LEU A 297 -28.82 12.27 0.35
CA LEU A 297 -27.84 13.25 -0.13
C LEU A 297 -28.41 14.09 -1.28
N TRP A 298 -29.13 13.47 -2.21
CA TRP A 298 -29.74 14.20 -3.34
C TRP A 298 -30.86 15.13 -2.91
N LEU A 299 -31.72 14.71 -1.98
CA LEU A 299 -32.77 15.58 -1.44
C LEU A 299 -32.18 16.77 -0.67
N GLU A 300 -31.04 16.59 0.00
CA GLU A 300 -30.32 17.67 0.67
C GLU A 300 -29.70 18.64 -0.35
N ILE A 301 -28.86 18.17 -1.28
CA ILE A 301 -28.21 19.05 -2.26
C ILE A 301 -29.19 19.68 -3.25
N GLY A 302 -30.31 19.00 -3.51
CA GLY A 302 -31.41 19.49 -4.35
C GLY A 302 -32.02 20.81 -3.85
N ARG A 303 -31.95 21.09 -2.55
CA ARG A 303 -32.38 22.38 -1.96
C ARG A 303 -31.50 23.54 -2.40
N TYR A 304 -30.25 23.27 -2.75
CA TYR A 304 -29.27 24.28 -3.19
C TYR A 304 -29.07 24.28 -4.71
N LEU A 305 -29.39 23.19 -5.41
CA LEU A 305 -29.35 23.09 -6.87
C LEU A 305 -30.55 23.76 -7.54
N HIS A 306 -31.70 23.78 -6.87
CA HIS A 306 -32.98 24.27 -7.40
C HIS A 306 -33.36 23.69 -8.79
N PRO A 307 -33.46 22.36 -8.97
CA PRO A 307 -33.71 21.78 -10.29
C PRO A 307 -34.99 22.29 -10.98
N THR A 308 -36.04 22.59 -10.20
CA THR A 308 -37.33 23.08 -10.69
C THR A 308 -37.24 24.48 -11.32
N GLU A 309 -36.39 25.36 -10.78
CA GLU A 309 -36.14 26.70 -11.36
C GLU A 309 -35.54 26.62 -12.77
N TYR A 310 -34.82 25.52 -13.06
CA TYR A 310 -34.20 25.27 -14.37
C TYR A 310 -34.95 24.21 -15.19
N SER A 311 -36.19 23.87 -14.85
CA SER A 311 -37.00 22.85 -15.53
C SER A 311 -37.13 23.06 -17.05
N LYS A 312 -37.13 24.30 -17.53
CA LYS A 312 -37.11 24.59 -18.98
C LYS A 312 -35.82 24.12 -19.68
N GLN A 313 -34.69 24.15 -18.98
CA GLN A 313 -33.37 23.79 -19.52
C GLN A 313 -32.97 22.35 -19.19
N TYR A 314 -33.38 21.84 -18.03
CA TYR A 314 -33.08 20.48 -17.53
C TYR A 314 -34.37 19.76 -17.10
N PRO A 315 -35.31 19.53 -18.04
CA PRO A 315 -36.64 18.99 -17.73
C PRO A 315 -36.58 17.58 -17.15
N ARG A 316 -35.69 16.72 -17.66
CA ARG A 316 -35.55 15.35 -17.16
C ARG A 316 -35.06 15.34 -15.72
N THR A 317 -34.06 16.15 -15.42
CA THR A 317 -33.51 16.28 -14.06
C THR A 317 -34.59 16.72 -13.08
N ALA A 318 -35.33 17.79 -13.41
CA ALA A 318 -36.42 18.27 -12.57
C ALA A 318 -37.47 17.17 -12.29
N ALA A 319 -37.93 16.48 -13.33
CA ALA A 319 -38.90 15.40 -13.21
C ALA A 319 -38.41 14.24 -12.32
N ILE A 320 -37.14 13.83 -12.45
CA ILE A 320 -36.58 12.77 -11.60
C ILE A 320 -36.43 13.22 -10.14
N PHE A 321 -36.09 14.48 -9.87
CA PHE A 321 -36.08 15.01 -8.50
C PHE A 321 -37.47 15.03 -7.87
N ASP A 322 -38.52 15.31 -8.66
CA ASP A 322 -39.90 15.28 -8.18
C ASP A 322 -40.37 13.84 -7.92
N LEU A 323 -40.02 12.88 -8.80
CA LEU A 323 -40.23 11.45 -8.55
C LEU A 323 -39.46 10.96 -7.31
N LEU A 324 -38.23 11.44 -7.08
CA LEU A 324 -37.43 11.08 -5.91
C LEU A 324 -38.08 11.54 -4.59
N ARG A 325 -38.75 12.70 -4.62
CA ARG A 325 -39.48 13.27 -3.47
C ARG A 325 -40.80 12.56 -3.22
N ASN A 326 -41.61 12.37 -4.27
CA ASN A 326 -43.03 12.07 -4.14
C ASN A 326 -43.44 10.68 -4.66
N GLY A 327 -42.54 9.96 -5.34
CA GLY A 327 -42.83 8.69 -6.01
C GLY A 327 -41.95 7.52 -5.56
N LYS A 328 -42.07 6.41 -6.30
CA LYS A 328 -41.28 5.18 -6.13
C LYS A 328 -40.43 4.93 -7.37
N ILE A 329 -39.14 4.68 -7.17
CA ILE A 329 -38.20 4.32 -8.25
C ILE A 329 -37.90 2.82 -8.11
N GLU A 330 -38.33 2.02 -9.09
CA GLU A 330 -37.92 0.62 -9.18
C GLU A 330 -36.43 0.55 -9.53
N THR A 331 -35.68 -0.27 -8.79
CA THR A 331 -34.24 -0.40 -9.00
C THR A 331 -33.90 -1.68 -9.74
N TYR A 332 -32.81 -1.65 -10.50
CA TYR A 332 -32.28 -2.81 -11.19
C TYR A 332 -32.11 -4.02 -10.26
N ASN A 333 -31.58 -3.82 -9.04
CA ASN A 333 -31.41 -4.88 -8.05
C ASN A 333 -32.74 -5.43 -7.55
N ALA A 334 -33.74 -4.58 -7.29
CA ALA A 334 -35.06 -5.04 -6.89
C ALA A 334 -35.67 -5.96 -7.96
N LYS A 335 -35.51 -5.60 -9.23
CA LYS A 335 -35.94 -6.44 -10.35
C LYS A 335 -35.15 -7.75 -10.43
N THR A 336 -33.83 -7.72 -10.22
CA THR A 336 -32.99 -8.91 -10.16
C THR A 336 -33.46 -9.89 -9.07
N GLU A 337 -33.69 -9.40 -7.85
CA GLU A 337 -34.14 -10.24 -6.74
C GLU A 337 -35.56 -10.78 -6.97
N GLN A 338 -36.44 -9.99 -7.60
CA GLN A 338 -37.77 -10.45 -8.00
C GLN A 338 -37.68 -11.63 -8.98
N LEU A 339 -36.88 -11.52 -10.04
CA LEU A 339 -36.71 -12.57 -11.04
C LEU A 339 -36.06 -13.83 -10.45
N LEU A 340 -35.07 -13.66 -9.56
CA LEU A 340 -34.46 -14.75 -8.80
C LEU A 340 -35.45 -15.48 -7.88
N ALA A 341 -36.40 -14.74 -7.28
CA ALA A 341 -37.44 -15.32 -6.42
C ALA A 341 -38.52 -16.05 -7.23
N MET A 342 -38.90 -15.51 -8.40
CA MET A 342 -39.86 -16.12 -9.32
C MET A 342 -39.28 -17.31 -10.09
N LYS A 343 -37.97 -17.54 -10.03
CA LYS A 343 -37.24 -18.58 -10.79
C LYS A 343 -37.35 -18.43 -12.31
N GLU A 344 -37.55 -17.20 -12.79
CA GLU A 344 -37.67 -16.84 -14.21
C GLU A 344 -36.28 -16.68 -14.83
N LEU A 345 -35.62 -17.80 -15.16
CA LEU A 345 -34.22 -17.78 -15.63
C LEU A 345 -34.06 -16.96 -16.91
N ASP A 346 -34.88 -17.16 -17.94
CA ASP A 346 -34.70 -16.49 -19.23
C ASP A 346 -34.83 -14.98 -19.09
N ALA A 347 -35.83 -14.50 -18.35
CA ALA A 347 -36.00 -13.09 -18.05
C ALA A 347 -34.86 -12.54 -17.18
N LEU A 348 -34.35 -13.33 -16.22
CA LEU A 348 -33.20 -12.97 -15.40
C LEU A 348 -31.93 -12.81 -16.24
N LEU A 349 -31.66 -13.71 -17.19
CA LEU A 349 -30.49 -13.64 -18.06
C LEU A 349 -30.54 -12.40 -18.95
N VAL A 350 -31.68 -12.14 -19.61
CA VAL A 350 -31.87 -10.91 -20.40
C VAL A 350 -31.67 -9.66 -19.56
N HIS A 351 -32.21 -9.65 -18.34
CA HIS A 351 -32.01 -8.54 -17.40
C HIS A 351 -30.53 -8.37 -17.05
N LEU A 352 -29.83 -9.44 -16.67
CA LEU A 352 -28.42 -9.42 -16.26
C LEU A 352 -27.45 -9.04 -17.38
N GLU A 353 -27.73 -9.40 -18.64
CA GLU A 353 -26.96 -9.00 -19.83
C GLU A 353 -26.87 -7.47 -19.98
N ALA A 354 -27.84 -6.71 -19.46
CA ALA A 354 -27.82 -5.25 -19.50
C ALA A 354 -26.79 -4.61 -18.55
N LYS A 355 -26.34 -5.33 -17.51
CA LYS A 355 -25.26 -4.90 -16.61
C LYS A 355 -24.27 -6.04 -16.34
N PRO A 356 -23.33 -6.31 -17.25
CA PRO A 356 -22.39 -7.44 -17.17
C PRO A 356 -21.56 -7.47 -15.88
N GLY A 357 -21.16 -6.31 -15.34
CA GLY A 357 -20.46 -6.23 -14.05
C GLY A 357 -21.32 -6.58 -12.82
N VAL A 358 -22.64 -6.45 -12.90
CA VAL A 358 -23.57 -6.99 -11.89
C VAL A 358 -23.71 -8.50 -12.09
N TYR A 359 -23.86 -8.95 -13.34
CA TYR A 359 -23.93 -10.37 -13.68
C TYR A 359 -22.71 -11.13 -13.15
N ALA A 360 -21.47 -10.66 -13.40
CA ALA A 360 -20.25 -11.27 -12.88
C ALA A 360 -20.26 -11.48 -11.36
N ARG A 361 -20.76 -10.50 -10.60
CA ARG A 361 -20.86 -10.58 -9.13
C ARG A 361 -21.96 -11.53 -8.64
N LYS A 362 -22.96 -11.79 -9.48
CA LYS A 362 -24.09 -12.68 -9.22
C LYS A 362 -23.90 -14.07 -9.82
N LEU A 363 -22.88 -14.29 -10.65
CA LEU A 363 -22.69 -15.52 -11.43
C LEU A 363 -22.77 -16.78 -10.56
N HIS A 364 -22.05 -16.80 -9.45
CA HIS A 364 -22.08 -17.94 -8.54
C HIS A 364 -23.47 -18.18 -7.93
N GLU A 365 -24.19 -17.13 -7.53
CA GLU A 365 -25.56 -17.26 -7.02
C GLU A 365 -26.51 -17.82 -8.09
N VAL A 366 -26.40 -17.33 -9.33
CA VAL A 366 -27.21 -17.79 -10.46
C VAL A 366 -26.94 -19.27 -10.74
N LEU A 367 -25.67 -19.67 -10.83
CA LEU A 367 -25.27 -21.07 -11.05
C LEU A 367 -25.81 -21.99 -9.94
N ARG A 368 -25.73 -21.57 -8.68
CA ARG A 368 -26.21 -22.35 -7.54
C ARG A 368 -27.75 -22.47 -7.49
N ARG A 369 -28.48 -21.44 -7.93
CA ARG A 369 -29.95 -21.48 -7.97
C ARG A 369 -30.50 -22.26 -9.16
N PHE A 370 -29.71 -22.40 -10.23
CA PHE A 370 -30.11 -23.08 -11.46
C PHE A 370 -29.01 -24.05 -11.96
N PRO A 371 -28.63 -25.08 -11.16
CA PRO A 371 -27.49 -25.95 -11.45
C PRO A 371 -27.64 -26.72 -12.79
N GLU A 372 -28.87 -27.09 -13.14
CA GLU A 372 -29.21 -27.81 -14.38
C GLU A 372 -29.13 -26.95 -15.66
N LYS A 373 -28.87 -25.65 -15.51
CA LYS A 373 -28.91 -24.67 -16.63
C LYS A 373 -27.58 -23.99 -16.88
N ILE A 374 -26.48 -24.60 -16.42
CA ILE A 374 -25.11 -24.07 -16.56
C ILE A 374 -24.78 -23.67 -18.00
N ASP A 375 -25.16 -24.47 -19.01
CA ASP A 375 -24.91 -24.17 -20.42
C ASP A 375 -25.54 -22.84 -20.86
N SER A 376 -26.82 -22.63 -20.53
CA SER A 376 -27.54 -21.39 -20.86
C SER A 376 -26.93 -20.18 -20.13
N ILE A 377 -26.58 -20.35 -18.86
CA ILE A 377 -25.98 -19.29 -18.03
C ILE A 377 -24.60 -18.90 -18.59
N LEU A 378 -23.73 -19.87 -18.88
CA LEU A 378 -22.40 -19.59 -19.41
C LEU A 378 -22.45 -19.01 -20.82
N ALA A 379 -23.37 -19.48 -21.66
CA ALA A 379 -23.59 -18.91 -22.99
C ALA A 379 -24.06 -17.44 -22.91
N SER A 380 -25.01 -17.13 -22.02
CA SER A 380 -25.47 -15.75 -21.77
C SER A 380 -24.35 -14.87 -21.23
N PHE A 381 -23.58 -15.36 -20.25
CA PHE A 381 -22.45 -14.65 -19.68
C PHE A 381 -21.38 -14.33 -20.73
N ASP A 382 -21.03 -15.27 -21.61
CA ASP A 382 -19.99 -15.09 -22.64
C ASP A 382 -20.36 -14.03 -23.69
N LYS A 383 -21.65 -13.80 -23.99
CA LYS A 383 -22.10 -12.78 -24.96
C LYS A 383 -21.63 -11.37 -24.62
N LYS A 384 -21.54 -11.05 -23.32
CA LYS A 384 -21.20 -9.70 -22.82
C LYS A 384 -19.96 -9.71 -21.93
N SER A 385 -19.18 -10.80 -21.96
CA SER A 385 -18.04 -10.99 -21.06
C SER A 385 -16.92 -9.97 -21.30
N THR A 386 -16.74 -9.50 -22.53
CA THR A 386 -15.78 -8.43 -22.90
C THR A 386 -16.18 -7.04 -22.40
N GLN A 387 -17.39 -6.86 -21.86
CA GLN A 387 -17.78 -5.59 -21.22
C GLN A 387 -17.46 -5.56 -19.72
N ILE A 388 -16.97 -6.67 -19.17
CA ILE A 388 -16.55 -6.76 -17.77
C ILE A 388 -15.09 -6.32 -17.69
N ALA A 389 -14.80 -5.38 -16.78
CA ALA A 389 -13.42 -4.93 -16.56
C ALA A 389 -12.48 -6.12 -16.27
N LEU A 390 -11.32 -6.15 -16.94
CA LEU A 390 -10.34 -7.24 -16.86
C LEU A 390 -9.97 -7.63 -15.43
N LYS A 391 -9.74 -6.65 -14.54
CA LYS A 391 -9.48 -6.92 -13.11
C LYS A 391 -10.56 -7.74 -12.42
N ASN A 392 -11.83 -7.55 -12.79
CA ASN A 392 -12.94 -8.27 -12.17
C ASN A 392 -12.98 -9.72 -12.66
N LEU A 393 -12.63 -9.97 -13.93
CA LEU A 393 -12.50 -11.32 -14.46
C LEU A 393 -11.36 -12.07 -13.77
N TRP A 394 -10.22 -11.42 -13.52
CA TRP A 394 -9.13 -12.01 -12.75
C TRP A 394 -9.55 -12.38 -11.33
N VAL A 395 -10.20 -11.46 -10.61
CA VAL A 395 -10.72 -11.73 -9.26
C VAL A 395 -11.76 -12.86 -9.29
N LEU A 396 -12.59 -12.92 -10.33
CA LEU A 396 -13.60 -13.96 -10.50
C LEU A 396 -12.97 -15.33 -10.80
N LYS A 397 -11.93 -15.38 -11.66
CA LYS A 397 -11.14 -16.60 -11.93
C LYS A 397 -10.57 -17.14 -10.63
N ALA A 398 -9.81 -16.31 -9.89
CA ALA A 398 -9.21 -16.71 -8.62
C ALA A 398 -10.27 -17.19 -7.60
N TYR A 399 -11.42 -16.51 -7.53
CA TYR A 399 -12.52 -16.92 -6.66
C TYR A 399 -13.05 -18.31 -6.98
N PHE A 400 -13.34 -18.61 -8.26
CA PHE A 400 -13.85 -19.93 -8.65
C PHE A 400 -12.78 -21.01 -8.54
N SER A 401 -11.53 -20.72 -8.91
CA SER A 401 -10.43 -21.67 -8.82
C SER A 401 -10.15 -22.15 -7.39
N SER A 402 -10.42 -21.33 -6.36
CA SER A 402 -10.15 -21.70 -4.97
C SER A 402 -11.40 -22.03 -4.15
N ILE A 403 -12.61 -21.98 -4.73
CA ILE A 403 -13.87 -22.01 -3.96
C ILE A 403 -14.13 -23.35 -3.25
N ASN A 404 -13.64 -24.46 -3.81
CA ASN A 404 -13.80 -25.81 -3.28
C ASN A 404 -12.59 -26.30 -2.48
N GLU A 405 -11.58 -25.44 -2.29
CA GLU A 405 -10.39 -25.76 -1.49
C GLU A 405 -10.29 -24.87 -0.24
N ALA A 406 -10.66 -23.60 -0.36
CA ALA A 406 -10.50 -22.64 0.72
C ALA A 406 -11.55 -22.83 1.82
N GLU A 407 -11.10 -22.99 3.06
CA GLU A 407 -11.97 -23.01 4.24
C GLU A 407 -12.57 -21.62 4.55
N TYR A 408 -11.83 -20.56 4.24
CA TYR A 408 -12.22 -19.18 4.50
C TYR A 408 -12.22 -18.33 3.23
N ARG A 409 -13.09 -17.31 3.25
CA ARG A 409 -13.11 -16.21 2.28
C ARG A 409 -12.56 -14.95 2.93
N THR A 410 -11.58 -14.34 2.28
CA THR A 410 -11.02 -13.06 2.73
C THR A 410 -11.53 -11.90 1.90
N ILE A 411 -11.87 -10.81 2.59
CA ILE A 411 -12.27 -9.54 1.97
C ILE A 411 -11.44 -8.44 2.59
N VAL A 412 -10.67 -7.73 1.78
CA VAL A 412 -10.04 -6.47 2.19
C VAL A 412 -10.94 -5.33 1.74
N ASN A 413 -11.32 -4.47 2.67
CA ASN A 413 -12.23 -3.37 2.39
C ASN A 413 -11.47 -2.10 1.96
N LYS A 414 -12.22 -1.07 1.54
CA LYS A 414 -11.65 0.21 1.10
C LYS A 414 -10.86 0.98 2.18
N LYS A 415 -10.96 0.58 3.45
CA LYS A 415 -10.20 1.13 4.59
C LYS A 415 -8.92 0.33 4.86
N GLY A 416 -8.56 -0.63 3.99
CA GLY A 416 -7.40 -1.51 4.18
C GLY A 416 -7.61 -2.60 5.25
N LYS A 417 -8.80 -2.70 5.86
CA LYS A 417 -9.07 -3.73 6.87
C LYS A 417 -9.44 -5.04 6.19
N MET A 418 -8.80 -6.12 6.63
CA MET A 418 -9.13 -7.47 6.23
C MET A 418 -10.23 -8.05 7.12
N LYS A 419 -11.17 -8.76 6.50
CA LYS A 419 -12.18 -9.59 7.15
C LYS A 419 -12.04 -11.02 6.63
N VAL A 420 -12.04 -11.97 7.55
CA VAL A 420 -12.03 -13.41 7.26
C VAL A 420 -13.41 -13.96 7.59
N LEU A 421 -14.02 -14.66 6.64
CA LEU A 421 -15.37 -15.21 6.74
C LEU A 421 -15.33 -16.70 6.43
N PRO A 422 -16.11 -17.55 7.11
CA PRO A 422 -16.24 -18.95 6.72
C PRO A 422 -16.71 -19.11 5.27
N ASN A 423 -16.17 -20.10 4.56
CA ASN A 423 -16.61 -20.41 3.20
C ASN A 423 -17.90 -21.25 3.19
N ASN A 424 -19.04 -20.60 3.36
CA ASN A 424 -20.36 -21.26 3.29
C ASN A 424 -20.77 -21.71 1.87
N ALA A 425 -19.86 -21.57 0.89
CA ALA A 425 -20.06 -21.90 -0.51
C ALA A 425 -19.26 -23.14 -0.95
N PHE A 426 -18.52 -23.76 -0.04
CA PHE A 426 -17.75 -24.96 -0.29
C PHE A 426 -18.63 -26.06 -0.92
N ALA A 427 -18.15 -26.67 -2.01
CA ALA A 427 -18.84 -27.74 -2.74
C ALA A 427 -20.26 -27.39 -3.24
N ALA A 428 -20.64 -26.11 -3.29
CA ALA A 428 -21.92 -25.68 -3.85
C ALA A 428 -22.01 -25.87 -5.37
N LEU A 429 -20.86 -25.99 -6.04
CA LEU A 429 -20.70 -26.40 -7.43
C LEU A 429 -19.71 -27.57 -7.46
N SER A 430 -19.94 -28.55 -8.34
CA SER A 430 -18.99 -29.66 -8.54
C SER A 430 -17.71 -29.16 -9.22
N GLU A 431 -16.60 -29.90 -9.09
CA GLU A 431 -15.32 -29.58 -9.74
C GLU A 431 -15.50 -29.39 -11.26
N ALA A 432 -16.21 -30.30 -11.92
CA ALA A 432 -16.52 -30.18 -13.34
C ALA A 432 -17.34 -28.92 -13.69
N GLN A 433 -18.23 -28.45 -12.81
CA GLN A 433 -18.94 -27.19 -13.01
C GLN A 433 -18.01 -25.99 -12.84
N VAL A 434 -17.15 -26.01 -11.81
CA VAL A 434 -16.15 -24.96 -11.56
C VAL A 434 -15.20 -24.83 -12.76
N ASP A 435 -14.67 -25.94 -13.28
CA ASP A 435 -13.76 -25.95 -14.43
C ASP A 435 -14.40 -25.30 -15.66
N ARG A 436 -15.66 -25.62 -15.95
CA ARG A 436 -16.41 -25.01 -17.05
C ARG A 436 -16.58 -23.50 -16.88
N VAL A 437 -16.82 -23.04 -15.65
CA VAL A 437 -16.91 -21.60 -15.33
C VAL A 437 -15.55 -20.92 -15.51
N VAL A 438 -14.48 -21.52 -15.00
CA VAL A 438 -13.11 -21.01 -15.13
C VAL A 438 -12.71 -20.88 -16.60
N VAL A 439 -12.94 -21.91 -17.42
CA VAL A 439 -12.66 -21.88 -18.87
C VAL A 439 -13.44 -20.75 -19.57
N CYS A 440 -14.70 -20.52 -19.19
CA CYS A 440 -15.50 -19.42 -19.72
C CYS A 440 -14.88 -18.05 -19.37
N ILE A 441 -14.42 -17.87 -18.13
CA ILE A 441 -13.77 -16.64 -17.67
C ILE A 441 -12.41 -16.43 -18.36
N GLU A 442 -11.60 -17.49 -18.50
CA GLU A 442 -10.31 -17.42 -19.19
C GLU A 442 -10.47 -17.03 -20.66
N ARG A 443 -11.49 -17.55 -21.34
CA ARG A 443 -11.83 -17.12 -22.69
C ARG A 443 -12.19 -15.63 -22.75
N ALA A 444 -12.95 -15.13 -21.77
CA ALA A 444 -13.26 -13.70 -21.69
C ALA A 444 -12.01 -12.84 -21.47
N ILE A 445 -11.10 -13.28 -20.60
CA ILE A 445 -9.79 -12.63 -20.39
C ILE A 445 -9.00 -12.60 -21.70
N GLN A 446 -8.90 -13.73 -22.42
CA GLN A 446 -8.19 -13.80 -23.70
C GLN A 446 -8.80 -12.87 -24.75
N LYS A 447 -10.14 -12.80 -24.85
CA LYS A 447 -10.83 -11.89 -25.79
C LYS A 447 -10.47 -10.42 -25.52
N LEU A 448 -10.51 -9.99 -24.24
CA LEU A 448 -10.15 -8.63 -23.85
C LEU A 448 -8.68 -8.30 -24.10
N LEU A 449 -7.77 -9.23 -23.81
CA LEU A 449 -6.35 -9.01 -24.01
C LEU A 449 -5.97 -8.95 -25.50
N LYS A 450 -6.70 -9.64 -26.37
CA LYS A 450 -6.57 -9.55 -27.83
C LYS A 450 -6.94 -8.19 -28.42
N GLU A 451 -7.73 -7.39 -27.70
CA GLU A 451 -8.08 -6.03 -28.13
C GLU A 451 -6.95 -5.03 -27.87
N LYS A 452 -5.95 -5.39 -27.05
CA LYS A 452 -4.73 -4.61 -26.85
C LYS A 452 -3.78 -4.79 -28.05
N GLU A 453 -2.84 -3.86 -28.20
CA GLU A 453 -1.82 -3.89 -29.26
C GLU A 453 -1.11 -5.26 -29.34
N ALA A 454 -0.96 -5.82 -30.54
CA ALA A 454 -0.29 -7.10 -30.70
C ALA A 454 1.20 -7.01 -30.35
N TRP A 455 1.75 -8.11 -29.86
CA TRP A 455 3.18 -8.33 -29.59
C TRP A 455 3.77 -9.32 -30.59
N THR A 456 3.23 -9.35 -31.81
CA THR A 456 3.79 -10.14 -32.91
C THR A 456 5.27 -9.79 -33.07
N ASP A 457 6.09 -10.83 -33.24
CA ASP A 457 7.56 -10.75 -33.37
C ASP A 457 8.31 -10.22 -32.13
N GLN A 458 7.63 -10.00 -31.01
CA GLN A 458 8.27 -9.68 -29.74
C GLN A 458 8.63 -10.96 -28.98
N ALA A 459 9.87 -11.03 -28.50
CA ALA A 459 10.31 -12.09 -27.59
C ALA A 459 10.00 -11.66 -26.14
N VAL A 460 9.20 -12.46 -25.44
CA VAL A 460 8.76 -12.22 -24.07
C VAL A 460 9.43 -13.21 -23.12
N TRP A 461 10.11 -12.68 -22.11
CA TRP A 461 10.58 -13.44 -20.97
C TRP A 461 9.74 -13.13 -19.73
N ILE A 462 9.39 -14.18 -18.97
CA ILE A 462 8.62 -14.07 -17.74
C ILE A 462 9.43 -14.70 -16.62
N ASP A 463 9.80 -13.91 -15.62
CA ASP A 463 10.43 -14.42 -14.40
C ASP A 463 9.46 -15.37 -13.67
N PRO A 464 9.83 -16.65 -13.44
CA PRO A 464 9.00 -17.58 -12.69
C PRO A 464 8.64 -17.08 -11.29
N GLN A 465 9.45 -16.19 -10.70
CA GLN A 465 9.17 -15.58 -9.40
C GLN A 465 7.87 -14.76 -9.38
N LEU A 466 7.35 -14.33 -10.53
CA LEU A 466 6.09 -13.57 -10.58
C LEU A 466 4.86 -14.38 -10.14
N MET A 467 4.97 -15.70 -10.02
CA MET A 467 3.94 -16.52 -9.36
C MET A 467 3.80 -16.19 -7.87
N ASN A 468 4.85 -15.63 -7.26
CA ASN A 468 4.87 -15.22 -5.87
C ASN A 468 4.36 -13.78 -5.66
N TYR A 469 3.94 -13.06 -6.71
CA TYR A 469 3.49 -11.67 -6.61
C TYR A 469 2.02 -11.53 -7.00
N THR A 470 1.21 -10.98 -6.11
CA THR A 470 -0.22 -10.77 -6.37
C THR A 470 -0.43 -9.53 -7.23
N ILE A 471 -1.48 -9.52 -8.05
CA ILE A 471 -1.86 -8.32 -8.81
C ILE A 471 -2.27 -7.22 -7.82
N PRO A 472 -1.67 -6.01 -7.89
CA PRO A 472 -1.84 -4.95 -6.89
C PRO A 472 -3.18 -4.19 -7.01
N LEU A 473 -4.33 -4.88 -6.95
CA LEU A 473 -5.65 -4.29 -7.21
C LEU A 473 -6.20 -3.37 -6.09
N GLN A 474 -5.52 -3.28 -4.93
CA GLN A 474 -6.03 -2.59 -3.73
C GLN A 474 -4.98 -1.64 -3.12
N GLN A 475 -4.79 -0.47 -3.73
CA GLN A 475 -3.68 0.44 -3.37
C GLN A 475 -4.07 1.70 -2.60
N ARG A 476 -5.37 2.00 -2.47
CA ARG A 476 -5.81 3.25 -1.83
C ARG A 476 -5.17 3.52 -0.45
N LYS A 477 -5.05 2.47 0.37
CA LYS A 477 -4.48 2.52 1.72
C LYS A 477 -3.18 1.70 1.80
N ALA A 478 -2.51 1.53 0.67
CA ALA A 478 -1.21 0.89 0.66
C ALA A 478 -0.17 1.90 1.16
N SER A 479 0.71 1.45 2.04
CA SER A 479 1.78 2.29 2.58
C SER A 479 2.75 2.71 1.46
N ASP A 480 3.30 3.93 1.56
CA ASP A 480 4.34 4.39 0.64
C ASP A 480 5.70 3.86 1.07
N GLY A 481 6.50 3.31 0.15
CA GLY A 481 7.75 2.64 0.51
C GLY A 481 8.63 2.29 -0.69
N LEU A 482 9.85 1.81 -0.40
CA LEU A 482 10.85 1.49 -1.44
C LEU A 482 10.39 0.31 -2.31
N ILE A 483 9.88 -0.75 -1.68
CA ILE A 483 9.27 -1.90 -2.37
C ILE A 483 7.78 -1.84 -2.10
N THR A 484 6.99 -1.64 -3.15
CA THR A 484 5.53 -1.73 -3.07
C THR A 484 5.04 -2.87 -3.94
N VAL A 485 4.26 -3.78 -3.37
CA VAL A 485 3.69 -4.95 -4.06
C VAL A 485 2.26 -5.21 -3.57
N GLY A 486 1.53 -6.08 -4.27
CA GLY A 486 0.20 -6.51 -3.80
C GLY A 486 0.29 -7.28 -2.48
N LYS A 487 -0.74 -7.19 -1.63
CA LYS A 487 -0.78 -7.91 -0.35
C LYS A 487 -0.72 -9.43 -0.58
N GLY A 488 0.05 -10.12 0.24
CA GLY A 488 0.34 -11.55 0.14
C GLY A 488 1.48 -11.90 -0.83
N SER A 489 2.05 -10.92 -1.53
CA SER A 489 3.24 -11.17 -2.36
C SER A 489 4.42 -11.59 -1.51
N ARG A 490 5.26 -12.47 -2.04
CA ARG A 490 6.33 -13.15 -1.32
C ARG A 490 7.67 -12.78 -1.96
N ILE A 491 8.51 -12.09 -1.18
CA ILE A 491 9.78 -11.50 -1.62
C ILE A 491 10.90 -12.33 -1.00
N LYS A 492 11.78 -12.89 -1.83
CA LYS A 492 12.92 -13.66 -1.33
C LYS A 492 13.86 -12.82 -0.49
N ILE A 493 14.43 -13.43 0.55
CA ILE A 493 15.45 -12.83 1.40
C ILE A 493 16.68 -13.73 1.50
N ASP A 494 17.84 -13.12 1.75
CA ASP A 494 19.08 -13.84 2.01
C ASP A 494 19.14 -14.30 3.48
N PHE A 495 18.95 -15.59 3.70
CA PHE A 495 18.95 -16.22 5.03
C PHE A 495 20.32 -16.28 5.70
N THR A 496 21.40 -15.96 4.98
CA THR A 496 22.74 -15.89 5.58
C THR A 496 22.95 -14.62 6.41
N LYS A 497 22.08 -13.62 6.21
CA LYS A 497 22.12 -12.32 6.87
C LYS A 497 21.21 -12.30 8.10
N VAL A 498 21.48 -11.37 9.02
CA VAL A 498 20.56 -10.98 10.09
C VAL A 498 19.49 -10.06 9.51
N LEU A 499 18.22 -10.43 9.70
CA LEU A 499 17.09 -9.58 9.40
C LEU A 499 16.86 -8.63 10.58
N ARG A 500 17.17 -7.34 10.41
CA ARG A 500 16.92 -6.31 11.41
C ARG A 500 15.65 -5.54 11.06
N LEU A 501 14.59 -5.79 11.81
CA LEU A 501 13.37 -4.99 11.76
C LEU A 501 13.62 -3.67 12.47
N PHE A 502 12.99 -2.60 11.99
CA PHE A 502 13.04 -1.30 12.68
C PHE A 502 11.72 -0.55 12.58
N ILE A 503 11.45 0.24 13.60
CA ILE A 503 10.43 1.29 13.60
C ILE A 503 11.06 2.61 14.03
N TYR A 504 10.51 3.71 13.54
CA TYR A 504 10.77 5.05 14.03
C TYR A 504 9.46 5.78 14.19
N TRP A 505 9.37 6.59 15.23
CA TRP A 505 8.31 7.56 15.36
C TRP A 505 8.78 8.83 16.05
N LYS A 506 8.13 9.95 15.75
CA LYS A 506 8.29 11.21 16.46
C LYS A 506 6.93 11.78 16.82
N GLN A 507 6.68 11.90 18.11
CA GLN A 507 5.41 12.39 18.63
C GLN A 507 5.19 13.88 18.28
N THR A 508 3.94 14.29 18.11
CA THR A 508 3.59 15.66 17.71
C THR A 508 3.02 16.48 18.87
N ALA A 509 1.96 15.99 19.50
CA ALA A 509 1.15 16.68 20.49
C ALA A 509 0.97 15.88 21.79
N MET A 510 1.01 14.54 21.72
CA MET A 510 0.87 13.66 22.88
C MET A 510 2.07 12.73 23.01
N THR A 511 2.52 12.46 24.24
CA THR A 511 3.44 11.34 24.51
C THR A 511 2.90 10.08 23.87
N THR A 512 3.74 9.46 23.04
CA THR A 512 3.36 8.34 22.20
C THR A 512 4.36 7.22 22.37
N ASP A 513 3.80 6.04 22.59
CA ASP A 513 4.51 4.80 22.86
C ASP A 513 4.10 3.76 21.82
N LEU A 514 5.08 3.35 21.01
CA LEU A 514 4.91 2.35 19.96
C LEU A 514 5.82 1.17 20.25
N ASP A 515 5.26 -0.04 20.27
CA ASP A 515 6.04 -1.26 20.48
C ASP A 515 6.25 -2.02 19.18
N LEU A 516 7.51 -2.34 18.88
CA LEU A 516 7.85 -3.35 17.88
C LEU A 516 7.77 -4.74 18.52
N SER A 517 7.21 -5.71 17.80
CA SER A 517 7.09 -7.08 18.31
C SER A 517 7.13 -8.11 17.19
N CYS A 518 7.46 -9.35 17.55
CA CYS A 518 7.57 -10.47 16.63
C CYS A 518 6.96 -11.73 17.25
N ILE A 519 5.87 -12.24 16.68
CA ILE A 519 5.26 -13.53 17.07
C ILE A 519 5.88 -14.66 16.25
N GLN A 520 6.11 -15.80 16.88
CA GLN A 520 6.54 -17.06 16.27
C GLN A 520 5.34 -18.02 16.15
N PHE A 521 5.16 -18.59 14.97
CA PHE A 521 4.13 -19.58 14.65
C PHE A 521 4.74 -20.82 14.00
N ASP A 522 4.09 -21.99 14.17
CA ASP A 522 4.36 -23.20 13.40
C ASP A 522 3.65 -23.18 12.02
N GLU A 523 3.68 -24.30 11.30
CA GLU A 523 3.11 -24.41 9.95
C GLU A 523 1.58 -24.27 9.92
N GLU A 524 0.93 -24.66 11.02
CA GLU A 524 -0.52 -24.56 11.23
C GLU A 524 -0.95 -23.25 11.89
N PHE A 525 -0.03 -22.28 12.06
CA PHE A 525 -0.26 -21.00 12.75
C PHE A 525 -0.60 -21.13 14.25
N ASN A 526 -0.20 -22.22 14.91
CA ASN A 526 -0.23 -22.28 16.36
C ASN A 526 0.90 -21.43 16.95
N TYR A 527 0.58 -20.73 18.03
CA TYR A 527 1.51 -19.85 18.71
C TYR A 527 2.65 -20.62 19.40
N LEU A 528 3.90 -20.23 19.13
CA LEU A 528 5.10 -20.86 19.70
C LEU A 528 5.82 -19.98 20.72
N GLY A 529 5.60 -18.66 20.66
CA GLY A 529 6.34 -17.68 21.44
C GLY A 529 6.32 -16.30 20.76
N HIS A 530 6.90 -15.30 21.41
CA HIS A 530 7.12 -13.98 20.82
C HIS A 530 8.35 -13.30 21.45
N VAL A 531 8.75 -12.18 20.85
CA VAL A 531 9.66 -11.17 21.40
C VAL A 531 8.96 -9.81 21.29
N SER A 532 9.02 -9.02 22.36
CA SER A 532 8.29 -7.74 22.57
C SER A 532 8.94 -6.97 23.72
N TYR A 533 8.40 -5.81 24.09
CA TYR A 533 8.82 -5.06 25.29
C TYR A 533 8.68 -5.86 26.60
N THR A 534 7.78 -6.85 26.67
CA THR A 534 7.59 -7.73 27.84
C THR A 534 8.57 -8.90 27.87
N LYS A 535 9.22 -9.20 26.74
CA LYS A 535 10.18 -10.30 26.59
C LYS A 535 11.17 -9.99 25.48
N LEU A 536 12.36 -9.49 25.85
CA LEU A 536 13.33 -8.94 24.89
C LEU A 536 14.13 -10.03 24.16
N LEU A 537 14.13 -11.26 24.69
CA LEU A 537 14.98 -12.35 24.21
C LEU A 537 14.18 -13.58 23.78
N GLY A 538 14.50 -14.09 22.59
CA GLY A 538 14.06 -15.37 22.05
C GLY A 538 15.21 -16.09 21.34
N THR A 539 15.05 -17.38 21.06
CA THR A 539 16.08 -18.14 20.35
C THR A 539 16.27 -17.58 18.93
N GLY A 540 17.38 -16.87 18.71
CA GLY A 540 17.68 -16.21 17.45
C GLY A 540 16.95 -14.88 17.20
N ILE A 541 16.22 -14.35 18.20
CA ILE A 541 15.45 -13.09 18.09
C ILE A 541 15.78 -12.18 19.29
N LEU A 542 16.21 -10.96 19.02
CA LEU A 542 16.70 -10.01 20.04
C LEU A 542 16.03 -8.64 19.87
N HIS A 543 15.50 -8.06 20.96
CA HIS A 543 14.87 -6.74 20.97
C HIS A 543 15.81 -5.65 21.52
N SER A 544 15.75 -4.44 20.96
CA SER A 544 16.61 -3.32 21.38
C SER A 544 16.18 -2.60 22.67
N GLY A 545 15.24 -3.17 23.41
CA GLY A 545 14.53 -2.50 24.50
C GLY A 545 13.42 -1.56 24.05
N ASP A 546 12.61 -1.13 25.01
CA ASP A 546 11.40 -0.33 24.82
C ASP A 546 11.63 1.16 25.17
N VAL A 547 11.14 2.07 24.32
CA VAL A 547 11.23 3.53 24.51
C VAL A 547 9.85 4.15 24.52
N GLN A 548 9.38 4.63 25.68
CA GLN A 548 7.97 4.98 25.90
C GLN A 548 7.58 6.42 25.52
N SER A 549 8.52 7.18 24.96
CA SER A 549 8.26 8.54 24.44
C SER A 549 9.25 8.94 23.35
N ALA A 550 8.80 9.82 22.45
CA ALA A 550 9.57 10.21 21.27
C ALA A 550 9.59 11.72 20.99
N PRO A 551 9.80 12.62 21.98
CA PRO A 551 9.89 14.08 21.73
C PRO A 551 11.01 14.46 20.75
N HIS A 552 12.08 13.68 20.71
CA HIS A 552 13.20 13.87 19.78
C HIS A 552 13.21 12.86 18.62
N GLY A 553 12.23 11.95 18.60
CA GLY A 553 12.17 10.78 17.73
C GLY A 553 12.76 9.55 18.41
N ALA A 554 12.01 8.45 18.45
CA ALA A 554 12.42 7.18 19.05
C ALA A 554 12.50 6.08 17.99
N ALA A 555 13.25 5.04 18.28
CA ALA A 555 13.38 3.89 17.41
C ALA A 555 13.53 2.59 18.19
N GLU A 556 12.93 1.54 17.66
CA GLU A 556 13.12 0.17 18.15
C GLU A 556 13.56 -0.76 17.03
N PHE A 557 14.28 -1.81 17.41
CA PHE A 557 14.83 -2.79 16.52
C PHE A 557 14.59 -4.21 17.05
N ILE A 558 14.35 -5.13 16.12
CA ILE A 558 14.40 -6.57 16.39
C ILE A 558 15.37 -7.21 15.42
N ASP A 559 16.41 -7.87 15.95
CA ASP A 559 17.34 -8.68 15.17
C ASP A 559 16.90 -10.13 15.13
N ILE A 560 16.75 -10.67 13.93
CA ILE A 560 16.39 -12.05 13.69
C ILE A 560 17.55 -12.72 12.95
N THR A 561 18.25 -13.61 13.65
CA THR A 561 19.21 -14.52 13.01
C THR A 561 18.47 -15.77 12.57
N LEU A 562 18.06 -15.79 11.31
CA LEU A 562 17.12 -16.77 10.77
C LEU A 562 17.65 -18.22 10.90
N SER A 563 18.96 -18.42 10.75
CA SER A 563 19.63 -19.72 10.94
C SER A 563 19.70 -20.23 12.38
N LYS A 564 19.35 -19.41 13.38
CA LYS A 564 19.34 -19.78 14.80
C LYS A 564 17.93 -20.07 15.34
N LEU A 565 16.89 -19.86 14.54
CA LEU A 565 15.51 -20.09 14.98
C LEU A 565 15.27 -21.57 15.28
N ALA A 566 14.36 -21.86 16.21
CA ALA A 566 13.99 -23.24 16.52
C ALA A 566 13.33 -23.91 15.29
N PRO A 567 13.61 -25.20 14.98
CA PRO A 567 13.12 -25.85 13.76
C PRO A 567 11.60 -25.87 13.59
N LYS A 568 10.85 -25.78 14.68
CA LYS A 568 9.37 -25.73 14.67
C LYS A 568 8.80 -24.38 14.21
N VAL A 569 9.61 -23.31 14.22
CA VAL A 569 9.16 -21.97 13.81
C VAL A 569 9.10 -21.92 12.29
N ARG A 570 7.88 -21.78 11.75
CA ARG A 570 7.65 -21.64 10.32
C ARG A 570 7.42 -20.20 9.91
N TYR A 571 6.62 -19.46 10.68
CA TYR A 571 6.29 -18.08 10.37
C TYR A 571 6.65 -17.13 11.50
N LEU A 572 7.13 -15.95 11.13
CA LEU A 572 7.22 -14.80 12.02
C LEU A 572 6.19 -13.75 11.60
N ALA A 573 5.41 -13.23 12.54
CA ALA A 573 4.49 -12.12 12.30
C ALA A 573 4.97 -10.88 13.05
N VAL A 574 5.34 -9.85 12.29
CA VAL A 574 5.79 -8.57 12.86
C VAL A 574 4.57 -7.75 13.23
N GLN A 575 4.64 -7.09 14.38
CA GLN A 575 3.61 -6.19 14.86
C GLN A 575 4.22 -4.87 15.29
N VAL A 576 3.49 -3.79 15.00
CA VAL A 576 3.77 -2.46 15.56
C VAL A 576 2.51 -2.05 16.31
N HIS A 577 2.55 -2.12 17.64
CA HIS A 577 1.44 -1.71 18.49
C HIS A 577 1.50 -0.22 18.75
N LYS A 578 0.33 0.41 18.81
CA LYS A 578 0.18 1.70 19.48
C LYS A 578 -0.28 1.44 20.89
N TYR A 579 0.66 1.38 21.84
CA TYR A 579 0.35 1.18 23.25
C TYR A 579 -0.40 2.37 23.83
N ALA A 580 0.13 3.58 23.58
CA ALA A 580 -0.44 4.85 24.01
C ALA A 580 -0.17 5.99 23.02
N GLY A 581 -0.99 7.06 23.08
CA GLY A 581 -0.79 8.28 22.31
C GLY A 581 -1.45 8.32 20.92
N GLU A 582 -0.75 8.93 19.97
CA GLU A 582 -1.30 9.36 18.68
C GLU A 582 -1.47 8.21 17.69
N HIS A 583 -2.43 8.30 16.77
CA HIS A 583 -2.50 7.34 15.65
C HIS A 583 -1.32 7.52 14.70
N PHE A 584 -0.83 6.44 14.07
CA PHE A 584 0.29 6.48 13.12
C PHE A 584 0.21 7.63 12.11
N LYS A 585 -0.97 7.84 11.49
CA LYS A 585 -1.21 8.95 10.54
C LYS A 585 -1.03 10.39 11.07
N ASN A 586 -0.93 10.57 12.39
CA ASN A 586 -0.88 11.88 13.05
C ASN A 586 0.53 12.22 13.55
N MET A 587 1.53 11.39 13.23
CA MET A 587 2.92 11.56 13.67
C MET A 587 3.86 11.25 12.49
N ASP A 588 5.14 11.63 12.59
CA ASP A 588 6.15 11.12 11.66
C ASP A 588 6.49 9.68 12.07
N CYS A 589 6.07 8.70 11.28
CA CYS A 589 6.22 7.29 11.62
C CYS A 589 6.50 6.43 10.38
N HIS A 590 7.52 5.58 10.49
CA HIS A 590 7.85 4.61 9.46
C HIS A 590 8.47 3.36 10.05
N ALA A 591 8.42 2.30 9.27
CA ALA A 591 9.01 1.00 9.61
C ALA A 591 9.71 0.40 8.40
N GLY A 592 10.44 -0.67 8.63
CA GLY A 592 11.14 -1.35 7.56
C GLY A 592 11.98 -2.50 8.05
N TRP A 593 12.82 -2.99 7.14
CA TRP A 593 13.82 -3.98 7.48
C TRP A 593 15.14 -3.72 6.78
N MET A 594 16.21 -4.10 7.46
CA MET A 594 17.57 -4.15 6.96
C MET A 594 18.02 -5.60 6.87
N LEU A 595 18.90 -5.88 5.91
CA LEU A 595 19.67 -7.12 5.87
C LEU A 595 21.10 -6.81 6.27
N ARG A 596 21.64 -7.51 7.27
CA ARG A 596 22.95 -7.22 7.89
C ARG A 596 23.84 -8.44 7.83
N ASP A 597 25.10 -8.33 7.39
CA ASP A 597 26.02 -9.49 7.38
C ASP A 597 26.26 -10.00 8.79
N LYS A 598 26.61 -9.08 9.70
CA LYS A 598 26.67 -9.33 11.14
C LYS A 598 26.18 -8.12 11.89
N ALA A 599 25.17 -8.32 12.72
CA ALA A 599 24.74 -7.31 13.66
C ALA A 599 25.68 -7.31 14.87
N SER A 600 26.18 -6.13 15.26
CA SER A 600 27.04 -5.95 16.44
C SER A 600 26.95 -4.51 16.94
N ALA A 601 27.15 -4.34 18.24
CA ALA A 601 27.19 -3.05 18.95
C ALA A 601 28.28 -2.11 18.42
N LYS A 602 29.34 -2.65 17.80
CA LYS A 602 30.46 -1.89 17.21
C LYS A 602 30.11 -1.24 15.87
N SER A 603 29.03 -1.71 15.24
CA SER A 603 28.53 -1.17 13.98
C SER A 603 27.38 -0.21 14.22
N LYS A 604 27.08 0.65 13.24
CA LYS A 604 25.91 1.54 13.31
C LYS A 604 24.64 0.75 13.56
N THR A 605 23.83 1.19 14.53
CA THR A 605 22.55 0.54 14.85
C THR A 605 21.59 0.62 13.67
N PHE A 606 21.49 1.79 13.04
CA PHE A 606 20.82 1.97 11.76
C PHE A 606 21.88 2.29 10.71
N ASP A 607 22.00 1.46 9.68
CA ASP A 607 22.87 1.73 8.54
C ASP A 607 22.04 1.82 7.26
N ILE A 608 21.89 3.05 6.76
CA ILE A 608 21.01 3.39 5.66
C ILE A 608 21.22 2.52 4.41
N LYS A 609 22.48 2.15 4.13
CA LYS A 609 22.81 1.37 2.93
C LYS A 609 22.40 -0.10 3.04
N THR A 610 22.03 -0.56 4.23
CA THR A 610 21.55 -1.93 4.49
C THR A 610 20.02 -2.04 4.50
N VAL A 611 19.31 -0.91 4.34
CA VAL A 611 17.83 -0.86 4.34
C VAL A 611 17.28 -1.49 3.07
N ALA A 612 16.81 -2.73 3.16
CA ALA A 612 16.19 -3.43 2.03
C ALA A 612 14.80 -2.86 1.72
N ASN A 613 14.04 -2.44 2.74
CA ASN A 613 12.82 -1.69 2.54
C ASN A 613 12.53 -0.74 3.70
N LYS A 614 11.89 0.38 3.37
CA LYS A 614 11.34 1.37 4.28
C LYS A 614 9.96 1.74 3.77
N PHE A 615 8.97 1.79 4.65
CA PHE A 615 7.61 2.21 4.32
C PHE A 615 7.00 3.03 5.46
N ASP A 616 6.11 3.95 5.10
CA ASP A 616 5.43 4.84 6.03
C ASP A 616 4.29 4.12 6.76
N LEU A 617 4.10 4.42 8.04
CA LEU A 617 2.94 3.93 8.80
C LEU A 617 1.88 5.03 8.87
N ASN A 618 0.87 4.96 8.00
CA ASN A 618 -0.15 6.00 7.84
C ASN A 618 -1.57 5.54 8.26
N GLY A 619 -1.65 4.48 9.06
CA GLY A 619 -2.91 3.89 9.49
C GLY A 619 -3.55 4.52 10.74
N VAL A 620 -4.79 4.11 11.00
CA VAL A 620 -5.57 4.47 12.21
C VAL A 620 -5.87 3.27 13.11
N GLY A 621 -5.23 2.12 12.85
CA GLY A 621 -5.39 0.90 13.64
C GLY A 621 -4.87 1.04 15.07
N GLY A 622 -5.22 0.08 15.93
CA GLY A 622 -4.57 -0.09 17.24
C GLY A 622 -3.19 -0.71 17.10
N TYR A 623 -2.99 -1.53 16.06
CA TYR A 623 -1.68 -2.04 15.66
C TYR A 623 -1.61 -2.29 14.16
N ALA A 624 -0.38 -2.41 13.64
CA ALA A 624 -0.08 -2.79 12.28
C ALA A 624 0.55 -4.18 12.23
N ILE A 625 0.26 -4.95 11.19
CA ILE A 625 1.01 -6.15 10.78
C ILE A 625 1.69 -5.76 9.47
N PRO A 626 2.89 -5.16 9.51
CA PRO A 626 3.55 -4.64 8.31
C PRO A 626 4.05 -5.75 7.37
N LEU A 627 4.56 -6.84 7.94
CA LEU A 627 5.09 -7.98 7.21
C LEU A 627 5.03 -9.27 8.02
N MET A 628 5.12 -10.39 7.30
CA MET A 628 5.46 -11.70 7.88
C MET A 628 6.73 -12.24 7.24
N VAL A 629 7.37 -13.19 7.90
CA VAL A 629 8.52 -13.92 7.36
C VAL A 629 8.18 -15.41 7.33
N ASP A 630 8.32 -16.04 6.17
CA ASP A 630 8.30 -17.49 6.02
C ASP A 630 9.73 -18.02 6.11
N ILE A 631 10.00 -18.76 7.19
CA ILE A 631 11.33 -19.25 7.52
C ILE A 631 11.78 -20.37 6.59
N LYS A 632 10.86 -21.24 6.16
CA LYS A 632 11.21 -22.38 5.31
C LYS A 632 11.48 -21.95 3.88
N GLU A 633 10.64 -21.07 3.33
CA GLU A 633 10.81 -20.57 1.96
C GLU A 633 11.82 -19.42 1.84
N GLN A 634 12.24 -18.86 2.98
CA GLN A 634 13.15 -17.71 3.04
C GLN A 634 12.56 -16.48 2.34
N GLU A 635 11.35 -16.11 2.74
CA GLU A 635 10.59 -15.03 2.09
C GLU A 635 9.97 -14.07 3.10
N ILE A 636 9.91 -12.80 2.74
CA ILE A 636 9.00 -11.82 3.35
C ILE A 636 7.67 -11.89 2.64
N ILE A 637 6.59 -12.05 3.40
CA ILE A 637 5.22 -11.94 2.90
C ILE A 637 4.72 -10.53 3.18
N ALA A 638 4.42 -9.77 2.13
CA ALA A 638 3.95 -8.40 2.22
C ALA A 638 2.50 -8.35 2.74
N THR A 639 2.27 -7.82 3.94
CA THR A 639 0.92 -7.78 4.52
C THR A 639 0.33 -6.37 4.47
N ASP A 640 1.05 -5.38 5.01
CA ASP A 640 0.63 -3.98 5.08
C ASP A 640 -0.81 -3.84 5.60
N LEU A 641 -1.09 -4.41 6.79
CA LEU A 641 -2.41 -4.42 7.40
C LEU A 641 -2.46 -3.55 8.66
N TYR A 642 -3.59 -2.87 8.85
CA TYR A 642 -3.92 -2.18 10.10
C TYR A 642 -5.15 -2.83 10.73
N VAL A 643 -5.01 -3.28 11.99
CA VAL A 643 -6.07 -3.95 12.73
C VAL A 643 -6.61 -3.00 13.80
N SER A 644 -7.91 -3.09 14.08
CA SER A 644 -8.53 -2.25 15.11
C SER A 644 -8.23 -2.86 16.46
N GLY A 645 -7.55 -2.12 17.35
CA GLY A 645 -7.43 -2.53 18.75
C GLY A 645 -8.78 -2.40 19.44
N ILE A 646 -9.13 -3.36 20.29
CA ILE A 646 -10.40 -3.36 21.05
C ILE A 646 -10.24 -2.62 22.39
N GLN A 647 -9.00 -2.37 22.86
CA GLN A 647 -8.74 -1.78 24.19
C GLN A 647 -7.64 -0.69 24.19
N PHE A 648 -7.64 0.15 25.23
CA PHE A 648 -6.47 0.92 25.66
C PHE A 648 -5.45 -0.06 26.26
N HIS A 649 -4.14 0.11 26.01
CA HIS A 649 -3.06 -0.83 26.38
C HIS A 649 -3.08 -2.16 25.60
N ASN A 650 -3.12 -2.11 24.26
CA ASN A 650 -3.02 -3.33 23.44
C ASN A 650 -1.60 -3.93 23.51
N ASN A 651 -1.51 -5.25 23.55
CA ASN A 651 -0.26 -5.99 23.50
C ASN A 651 -0.37 -7.23 22.59
N VAL A 652 0.75 -7.91 22.41
CA VAL A 652 0.88 -9.12 21.59
C VAL A 652 0.00 -10.24 22.14
N GLU A 653 0.04 -10.45 23.45
CA GLU A 653 -0.64 -11.54 24.17
C GLU A 653 -2.16 -11.50 23.99
N GLY A 654 -2.76 -10.30 23.89
CA GLY A 654 -4.18 -10.11 23.67
C GLY A 654 -4.65 -10.24 22.21
N SER A 655 -3.74 -10.31 21.23
CA SER A 655 -4.06 -10.27 19.79
C SER A 655 -3.67 -11.53 19.00
N VAL A 656 -3.04 -12.52 19.64
CA VAL A 656 -2.45 -13.70 18.99
C VAL A 656 -3.43 -14.45 18.07
N ASN A 657 -4.65 -14.73 18.52
CA ASN A 657 -5.61 -15.53 17.74
C ASN A 657 -6.09 -14.81 16.47
N ASP A 658 -6.40 -13.51 16.60
CA ASP A 658 -6.80 -12.70 15.44
C ASP A 658 -5.65 -12.59 14.44
N VAL A 659 -4.42 -12.39 14.93
CA VAL A 659 -3.22 -12.33 14.09
C VAL A 659 -2.98 -13.66 13.39
N ALA A 660 -3.08 -14.79 14.09
CA ALA A 660 -2.89 -16.13 13.51
C ALA A 660 -3.83 -16.36 12.32
N ILE A 661 -5.13 -16.06 12.49
CA ILE A 661 -6.13 -16.21 11.41
C ILE A 661 -5.80 -15.29 10.23
N LEU A 662 -5.48 -14.01 10.49
CA LEU A 662 -5.14 -13.06 9.42
C LEU A 662 -3.88 -13.51 8.66
N CYS A 663 -2.84 -13.90 9.39
CA CYS A 663 -1.57 -14.36 8.85
C CYS A 663 -1.71 -15.67 8.04
N ALA A 664 -2.50 -16.62 8.53
CA ALA A 664 -2.79 -17.87 7.82
C ALA A 664 -3.44 -17.63 6.46
N GLN A 665 -4.35 -16.67 6.38
CA GLN A 665 -4.96 -16.31 5.10
C GLN A 665 -3.98 -15.57 4.19
N LEU A 666 -3.18 -14.63 4.71
CA LEU A 666 -2.20 -13.88 3.92
C LEU A 666 -1.13 -14.79 3.30
N ALA A 667 -0.66 -15.80 4.04
CA ALA A 667 0.31 -16.77 3.52
C ALA A 667 -0.21 -17.54 2.29
N ASN A 668 -1.53 -17.67 2.16
CA ASN A 668 -2.23 -18.35 1.06
C ASN A 668 -2.73 -17.39 -0.05
N PHE A 669 -2.43 -16.09 0.00
CA PHE A 669 -2.94 -15.15 -1.00
C PHE A 669 -2.41 -15.42 -2.40
N VAL A 670 -1.17 -15.87 -2.59
CA VAL A 670 -0.66 -16.25 -3.92
C VAL A 670 -1.44 -17.41 -4.56
N LYS A 671 -2.15 -18.21 -3.75
CA LYS A 671 -3.02 -19.30 -4.23
C LYS A 671 -4.48 -18.86 -4.44
N THR A 672 -4.95 -17.90 -3.65
CA THR A 672 -6.36 -17.48 -3.61
C THR A 672 -6.63 -16.13 -4.27
N ARG A 673 -5.58 -15.47 -4.79
CA ARG A 673 -5.64 -14.18 -5.49
C ARG A 673 -4.98 -14.29 -6.86
N PRO A 674 -5.36 -13.42 -7.81
CA PRO A 674 -4.65 -13.30 -9.07
C PRO A 674 -3.18 -12.95 -8.84
N VAL A 675 -2.28 -13.59 -9.58
CA VAL A 675 -0.82 -13.36 -9.53
C VAL A 675 -0.30 -12.78 -10.85
N LEU A 676 0.85 -12.09 -10.78
CA LEU A 676 1.47 -11.43 -11.93
C LEU A 676 1.99 -12.42 -12.96
N GLY A 677 2.46 -13.60 -12.55
CA GLY A 677 2.91 -14.63 -13.49
C GLY A 677 1.80 -15.09 -14.43
N ASP A 678 0.63 -15.39 -13.86
CA ASP A 678 -0.59 -15.70 -14.61
C ASP A 678 -1.00 -14.57 -15.56
N LEU A 679 -0.92 -13.31 -15.09
CA LEU A 679 -1.23 -12.13 -15.91
C LEU A 679 -0.27 -12.02 -17.10
N ALA A 680 1.04 -12.13 -16.86
CA ALA A 680 2.06 -12.06 -17.89
C ALA A 680 1.88 -13.18 -18.93
N ALA A 681 1.63 -14.41 -18.49
CA ALA A 681 1.37 -15.55 -19.37
C ALA A 681 0.08 -15.38 -20.18
N ALA A 682 -0.94 -14.72 -19.63
CA ALA A 682 -2.16 -14.39 -20.37
C ALA A 682 -1.91 -13.33 -21.45
N HIS A 683 -1.11 -12.29 -21.16
CA HIS A 683 -0.71 -11.28 -22.15
C HIS A 683 0.12 -11.89 -23.28
N LEU A 684 1.14 -12.70 -22.95
CA LEU A 684 1.99 -13.39 -23.92
C LEU A 684 1.13 -14.18 -24.93
N ARG A 685 0.22 -15.03 -24.43
CA ARG A 685 -0.65 -15.86 -25.27
C ARG A 685 -1.66 -15.05 -26.07
N ALA A 686 -2.31 -14.08 -25.45
CA ALA A 686 -3.39 -13.33 -26.10
C ALA A 686 -2.87 -12.32 -27.13
N ARG A 687 -1.67 -11.77 -26.93
CA ARG A 687 -1.07 -10.75 -27.80
C ARG A 687 -0.10 -11.35 -28.84
N ASN A 688 -0.06 -12.67 -28.99
CA ASN A 688 0.71 -13.39 -30.01
C ASN A 688 2.23 -13.17 -29.95
N ALA A 689 2.79 -13.17 -28.73
CA ALA A 689 4.23 -13.03 -28.52
C ALA A 689 4.96 -14.39 -28.52
N LEU A 690 6.27 -14.37 -28.76
CA LEU A 690 7.15 -15.54 -28.69
C LEU A 690 7.73 -15.65 -27.28
N GLN A 691 7.58 -16.80 -26.62
CA GLN A 691 8.22 -17.02 -25.31
C GLN A 691 9.71 -17.34 -25.48
N THR A 692 10.57 -16.72 -24.68
CA THR A 692 11.99 -17.09 -24.55
C THR A 692 12.31 -17.49 -23.11
N GLU A 693 13.24 -18.43 -22.93
CA GLU A 693 13.74 -18.86 -21.62
C GLU A 693 14.80 -17.90 -21.06
N PHE A 694 15.51 -17.19 -21.95
CA PHE A 694 16.61 -16.29 -21.59
C PHE A 694 16.16 -14.83 -21.64
N LYS A 695 16.42 -14.10 -20.54
CA LYS A 695 16.06 -12.69 -20.37
C LYS A 695 16.74 -11.81 -21.41
N GLU A 696 17.98 -12.13 -21.76
CA GLU A 696 18.85 -11.37 -22.67
C GLU A 696 18.33 -11.36 -24.11
N ASN A 697 17.52 -12.37 -24.48
CA ASN A 697 16.93 -12.51 -25.80
C ASN A 697 15.54 -11.85 -25.90
N ALA A 698 15.03 -11.29 -24.81
CA ALA A 698 13.67 -10.75 -24.76
C ALA A 698 13.65 -9.25 -25.07
N SER A 699 12.70 -8.84 -25.91
CA SER A 699 12.36 -7.42 -26.10
C SER A 699 11.39 -6.90 -25.04
N ILE A 700 10.61 -7.81 -24.43
CA ILE A 700 9.71 -7.50 -23.33
C ILE A 700 10.02 -8.46 -22.17
N THR A 701 10.32 -7.89 -21.01
CA THR A 701 10.62 -8.66 -19.80
C THR A 701 9.61 -8.36 -18.71
N PHE A 702 9.10 -9.42 -18.08
CA PHE A 702 8.31 -9.34 -16.86
C PHE A 702 9.14 -9.89 -15.70
N GLY A 703 9.32 -9.10 -14.64
CA GLY A 703 10.09 -9.57 -13.48
C GLY A 703 10.10 -8.58 -12.32
N ILE A 704 11.08 -8.74 -11.44
CA ILE A 704 11.20 -7.95 -10.20
C ILE A 704 12.31 -6.89 -10.27
N ASN A 705 13.27 -7.04 -11.17
CA ASN A 705 14.44 -6.16 -11.29
C ASN A 705 14.82 -5.98 -12.76
N ASP A 706 15.03 -4.73 -13.17
CA ASP A 706 15.51 -4.38 -14.52
C ASP A 706 14.67 -5.05 -15.63
N CYS A 707 13.36 -4.75 -15.62
CA CYS A 707 12.39 -5.36 -16.54
C CYS A 707 11.47 -4.30 -17.14
N THR A 708 10.94 -4.58 -18.33
CA THR A 708 9.93 -3.74 -19.02
C THR A 708 8.68 -3.56 -18.17
N TYR A 709 8.22 -4.63 -17.53
CA TYR A 709 7.14 -4.63 -16.54
C TYR A 709 7.68 -5.16 -15.21
N ASN A 710 7.92 -4.24 -14.28
CA ASN A 710 8.43 -4.57 -12.95
C ASN A 710 7.28 -4.77 -11.96
N ALA A 711 7.31 -5.86 -11.17
CA ALA A 711 6.31 -6.17 -10.14
C ALA A 711 6.10 -5.04 -9.11
N THR A 712 7.08 -4.16 -8.95
CA THR A 712 7.07 -3.01 -8.06
C THR A 712 6.58 -1.70 -8.70
N ASP A 713 6.49 -1.61 -10.04
CA ASP A 713 5.86 -0.49 -10.76
C ASP A 713 4.35 -0.72 -10.89
N ILE A 714 3.67 -0.47 -9.77
CA ILE A 714 2.23 -0.69 -9.63
C ILE A 714 1.43 0.17 -10.62
N GLU A 715 1.82 1.43 -10.79
CA GLU A 715 1.12 2.38 -11.66
C GLU A 715 1.19 1.93 -13.13
N GLN A 716 2.34 1.41 -13.58
CA GLN A 716 2.47 0.81 -14.90
C GLN A 716 1.60 -0.44 -15.05
N ILE A 717 1.68 -1.39 -14.11
CA ILE A 717 0.89 -2.63 -14.14
C ILE A 717 -0.61 -2.32 -14.23
N LEU A 718 -1.10 -1.41 -13.38
CA LEU A 718 -2.52 -1.07 -13.31
C LEU A 718 -3.03 -0.32 -14.54
N THR A 719 -2.15 0.30 -15.32
CA THR A 719 -2.54 1.09 -16.50
C THR A 719 -2.41 0.30 -17.79
N GLU A 720 -1.29 -0.41 -17.95
CA GLU A 720 -0.89 -1.04 -19.20
C GLU A 720 -1.35 -2.51 -19.27
N LEU A 721 -1.31 -3.23 -18.14
CA LEU A 721 -1.61 -4.68 -18.09
C LEU A 721 -3.03 -5.02 -17.64
N ILE A 722 -3.67 -4.16 -16.85
CA ILE A 722 -5.07 -4.29 -16.39
C ILE A 722 -6.01 -3.46 -17.26
#